data_AF-A0A956CXS6-F1
#
_entry.id   AF-A0A956CXS6-F1
#
_cell.length_a   1.000
_cell.length_b   1.000
_cell.length_c   1.000
_cell.angle_alpha   90.00
_cell.angle_beta   90.00
_cell.angle_gamma   90.00
#
_symmetry.space_group_name_H-M   'P 1'
#
loop_
_entity.id
_entity.type
_entity.pdbx_description
1 polymer ?
#
loop_
_entity_poly.entity_id
_entity_poly.type
_entity_poly.pdbx_seq_one_letter_code
_entity_poly.pdbx_strand_id
1 'polypeptide(L)'
;MRRIGTILCALSIGGCSIVLAPDRDAIVPSMDAGIEDGGYDASDTMMDAGDAGWDAGDGGPERCEDHADYERSEVTCNDGLDNDCDGNPDCDDADCAGDGYCCSFDTRSPWPGDALTYEVWTPHGILTATSTGVEFGTAIGQVVHPDCAPLAFGMRFTVVFDYAGGDPTDFASLVLSPVDRPRVGGDRTLLADLTLRVSGDGHAQLERGGVILGETPTAMPLSLGQNEARVDLTPTVDELGRPVLLVSAEIEGRELANDQILMPLSDLVGTESGCAPDGLHLAFEGKGDAVLVGATETRIGGCDSPTQFLSDAAGPLGEPEAYPTGTGPGEWCAGGMGDPALSFTGAPTDRAHLLLDCSEDERSDEIFRFLDFAIGGSVRSSAWVQRTDGAAGPPQLFGASPSSREPAFAVGGELNPHFVAFAEATGSGDAYELRYASLSWSAPSAAPAGERLLSITDSGECDSLRDPAVIATAGPSELVVLFTCQRNGRPDTIGAARLHQDVVMGYVVDMVDASLLTPAVGSYARQGVLSPEVVLIGMETPMRLRVWFLARDAGGRVSVGLALGELDATSGLPRLEPYPGNPILEAEDQVLGGPCPGGCAIDSLAVAPSEGMASAFWPMGLGREDSYIFLVARSRFRTDGVDHQLVPIRQPRPSDG
;
A
#
# COMPACT_ATOMS: atom_id res chain seq x y z
N MET A 1 49.41 -44.94 0.55
CA MET A 1 49.05 -46.27 1.12
C MET A 1 48.09 -46.02 2.28
N ARG A 2 46.76 -46.06 2.10
CA ARG A 2 45.86 -47.21 2.31
C ARG A 2 46.03 -47.89 3.69
N ARG A 3 45.07 -47.70 4.61
CA ARG A 3 43.98 -48.65 5.01
C ARG A 3 43.26 -48.08 6.26
N ILE A 4 41.96 -47.73 6.19
CA ILE A 4 40.74 -48.57 6.34
C ILE A 4 40.45 -48.94 7.82
N GLY A 5 39.25 -48.59 8.30
CA GLY A 5 38.67 -49.06 9.56
C GLY A 5 37.53 -48.15 10.07
N THR A 6 36.39 -48.05 9.38
CA THR A 6 35.14 -48.85 9.53
C THR A 6 34.07 -48.13 10.35
N ILE A 7 32.99 -47.83 9.63
CA ILE A 7 31.68 -47.28 10.02
C ILE A 7 30.79 -48.41 10.56
N LEU A 8 30.01 -48.16 11.62
CA LEU A 8 28.73 -48.83 11.92
C LEU A 8 27.93 -47.94 12.90
N CYS A 9 26.86 -47.29 12.43
CA CYS A 9 25.44 -47.67 12.61
C CYS A 9 24.87 -47.42 14.02
N ALA A 10 24.07 -46.36 14.12
CA ALA A 10 22.85 -46.34 14.95
C ALA A 10 21.81 -45.45 14.24
N LEU A 11 20.97 -46.10 13.43
CA LEU A 11 19.75 -45.58 12.83
C LEU A 11 18.64 -45.79 13.88
N SER A 12 18.03 -44.71 14.37
CA SER A 12 16.73 -44.76 15.05
C SER A 12 15.67 -44.14 14.14
N ILE A 13 14.66 -44.96 13.91
CA ILE A 13 13.54 -44.85 12.99
C ILE A 13 12.47 -43.91 13.55
N GLY A 14 11.83 -43.17 12.64
CA GLY A 14 10.61 -42.38 12.84
C GLY A 14 10.61 -41.27 11.79
N GLY A 15 10.16 -41.49 10.55
CA GLY A 15 8.86 -42.00 10.14
C GLY A 15 8.44 -41.09 8.98
N CYS A 16 8.54 -41.60 7.76
CA CYS A 16 8.18 -40.85 6.56
C CYS A 16 6.66 -40.64 6.52
N SER A 17 6.24 -39.41 6.30
CA SER A 17 5.06 -39.11 5.51
C SER A 17 5.50 -38.21 4.37
N ILE A 18 5.88 -38.84 3.27
CA ILE A 18 5.79 -38.23 1.95
C ILE A 18 4.29 -38.16 1.68
N VAL A 19 3.70 -36.99 1.91
CA VAL A 19 2.39 -36.66 1.34
C VAL A 19 2.70 -35.95 0.04
N LEU A 20 2.49 -36.67 -1.06
CA LEU A 20 2.27 -36.09 -2.37
C LEU A 20 1.23 -34.99 -2.22
N ALA A 21 1.47 -33.84 -2.86
CA ALA A 21 0.46 -32.79 -3.00
C ALA A 21 -0.87 -33.44 -3.42
N PRO A 22 -2.01 -33.10 -2.77
CA PRO A 22 -3.28 -33.51 -3.31
C PRO A 22 -3.43 -32.86 -4.69
N ASP A 23 -3.75 -33.72 -5.65
CA ASP A 23 -4.34 -33.40 -6.93
C ASP A 23 -5.38 -32.28 -6.79
N ARG A 24 -5.40 -31.34 -7.74
CA ARG A 24 -6.35 -30.21 -7.72
C ARG A 24 -7.80 -30.63 -8.09
N ASP A 25 -8.04 -31.90 -8.38
CA ASP A 25 -9.33 -32.42 -8.88
C ASP A 25 -9.93 -33.53 -8.02
N ALA A 26 -10.42 -33.20 -6.81
CA ALA A 26 -11.30 -34.12 -6.08
C ALA A 26 -12.20 -33.41 -5.05
N ILE A 27 -13.27 -32.76 -5.53
CA ILE A 27 -14.50 -32.65 -4.75
C ILE A 27 -15.63 -33.37 -5.50
N VAL A 28 -16.29 -34.21 -4.72
CA VAL A 28 -17.36 -35.18 -4.97
C VAL A 28 -18.45 -34.67 -5.94
N PRO A 29 -18.75 -35.38 -7.04
CA PRO A 29 -19.99 -35.20 -7.79
C PRO A 29 -21.17 -35.57 -6.88
N SER A 30 -22.18 -34.70 -6.83
CA SER A 30 -23.47 -35.01 -6.22
C SER A 30 -23.97 -36.36 -6.74
N MET A 31 -24.29 -37.24 -5.80
CA MET A 31 -25.09 -38.42 -6.08
C MET A 31 -26.47 -37.96 -6.55
N ASP A 32 -26.71 -38.00 -7.85
CA ASP A 32 -28.06 -38.14 -8.39
C ASP A 32 -28.12 -39.43 -9.20
N ALA A 33 -28.36 -40.52 -8.47
CA ALA A 33 -28.64 -41.82 -9.04
C ALA A 33 -30.14 -42.08 -8.93
N GLY A 34 -30.84 -41.83 -10.03
CA GLY A 34 -31.83 -42.79 -10.51
C GLY A 34 -33.21 -42.24 -10.77
N ILE A 35 -33.47 -41.86 -12.03
CA ILE A 35 -34.67 -42.29 -12.73
C ILE A 35 -34.25 -42.75 -14.14
N GLU A 36 -34.34 -44.06 -14.36
CA GLU A 36 -34.33 -44.66 -15.68
C GLU A 36 -35.67 -44.37 -16.38
N ASP A 37 -35.64 -43.65 -17.50
CA ASP A 37 -36.68 -43.77 -18.53
C ASP A 37 -36.05 -43.85 -19.92
N GLY A 38 -35.89 -45.10 -20.37
CA GLY A 38 -35.52 -45.41 -21.74
C GLY A 38 -36.56 -44.94 -22.74
N GLY A 39 -36.10 -44.17 -23.74
CA GLY A 39 -36.86 -43.82 -24.94
C GLY A 39 -35.97 -44.00 -26.16
N TYR A 40 -36.38 -44.90 -27.04
CA TYR A 40 -35.65 -45.34 -28.22
C TYR A 40 -35.47 -44.25 -29.29
N ASP A 41 -34.28 -44.26 -29.92
CA ASP A 41 -33.99 -43.61 -31.19
C ASP A 41 -35.00 -44.03 -32.27
N ALA A 42 -35.77 -43.06 -32.77
CA ALA A 42 -36.52 -43.20 -34.01
C ALA A 42 -35.75 -42.48 -35.12
N SER A 43 -35.24 -43.32 -36.02
CA SER A 43 -34.51 -42.99 -37.24
C SER A 43 -35.17 -41.93 -38.12
N ASP A 44 -34.34 -41.00 -38.60
CA ASP A 44 -34.49 -40.24 -39.82
C ASP A 44 -35.01 -41.10 -40.98
N THR A 45 -36.20 -40.79 -41.50
CA THR A 45 -36.45 -40.80 -42.94
C THR A 45 -37.77 -40.07 -43.28
N MET A 46 -37.66 -39.20 -44.29
CA MET A 46 -38.71 -38.70 -45.20
C MET A 46 -39.39 -37.35 -44.87
N MET A 47 -38.89 -36.32 -45.57
CA MET A 47 -39.61 -35.35 -46.42
C MET A 47 -41.06 -34.97 -46.05
N ASP A 48 -41.28 -33.70 -45.64
CA ASP A 48 -42.27 -32.77 -46.22
C ASP A 48 -42.02 -31.36 -45.61
N ALA A 49 -41.39 -30.43 -46.32
CA ALA A 49 -42.03 -29.35 -47.08
C ALA A 49 -42.58 -28.17 -46.24
N GLY A 50 -41.75 -27.13 -46.12
CA GLY A 50 -42.07 -25.78 -46.59
C GLY A 50 -42.96 -24.87 -45.75
N ASP A 51 -42.33 -23.98 -45.00
CA ASP A 51 -42.58 -22.52 -44.93
C ASP A 51 -41.28 -21.84 -44.43
N ALA A 52 -40.64 -20.95 -45.17
CA ALA A 52 -40.99 -19.55 -45.43
C ALA A 52 -41.08 -18.68 -44.16
N GLY A 53 -39.93 -18.42 -43.54
CA GLY A 53 -39.69 -17.32 -42.60
C GLY A 53 -38.22 -16.91 -42.57
N TRP A 54 -37.91 -15.71 -43.06
CA TRP A 54 -36.67 -14.98 -42.79
C TRP A 54 -36.90 -14.20 -41.48
N ASP A 55 -36.47 -14.75 -40.32
CA ASP A 55 -36.27 -14.04 -39.03
C ASP A 55 -36.15 -15.02 -37.84
N ALA A 56 -35.06 -15.77 -37.76
CA ALA A 56 -34.54 -16.17 -36.47
C ALA A 56 -33.07 -15.75 -36.43
N GLY A 57 -32.85 -14.53 -35.95
CA GLY A 57 -31.53 -14.05 -35.60
C GLY A 57 -31.07 -14.76 -34.33
N ASP A 58 -30.30 -15.81 -34.50
CA ASP A 58 -29.40 -16.39 -33.51
C ASP A 58 -28.00 -15.79 -33.71
N GLY A 59 -27.92 -14.45 -33.68
CA GLY A 59 -26.66 -13.74 -33.50
C GLY A 59 -26.20 -13.74 -32.03
N GLY A 60 -26.43 -14.83 -31.30
CA GLY A 60 -25.87 -15.02 -29.96
C GLY A 60 -24.42 -15.50 -30.08
N PRO A 61 -23.52 -15.13 -29.16
CA PRO A 61 -22.17 -15.68 -29.13
C PRO A 61 -22.25 -17.18 -28.86
N GLU A 62 -22.16 -17.98 -29.91
CA GLU A 62 -21.88 -19.42 -29.81
C GLU A 62 -20.51 -19.59 -29.14
N ARG A 63 -20.47 -20.10 -27.89
CA ARG A 63 -19.50 -21.15 -27.44
C ARG A 63 -19.53 -21.62 -25.98
N CYS A 64 -20.46 -21.19 -25.12
CA CYS A 64 -20.51 -21.73 -23.74
C CYS A 64 -21.26 -23.08 -23.60
N GLU A 65 -21.82 -23.65 -24.68
CA GLU A 65 -22.69 -24.83 -24.56
C GLU A 65 -21.97 -26.20 -24.65
N ASP A 66 -20.66 -26.27 -24.96
CA ASP A 66 -19.97 -27.55 -25.23
C ASP A 66 -18.60 -27.76 -24.53
N HIS A 67 -18.14 -26.85 -23.67
CA HIS A 67 -16.87 -27.01 -22.95
C HIS A 67 -17.10 -27.39 -21.47
N ALA A 68 -16.85 -28.67 -21.15
CA ALA A 68 -16.94 -29.21 -19.79
C ALA A 68 -15.79 -28.79 -18.85
N ASP A 69 -14.88 -27.94 -19.34
CA ASP A 69 -13.75 -27.39 -18.60
C ASP A 69 -13.97 -25.88 -18.46
N TYR A 70 -14.87 -25.49 -17.55
CA TYR A 70 -15.05 -24.10 -17.16
C TYR A 70 -13.80 -23.64 -16.40
N GLU A 71 -13.05 -22.70 -16.97
CA GLU A 71 -12.09 -21.94 -16.19
C GLU A 71 -12.87 -21.00 -15.26
N ARG A 72 -12.39 -20.78 -14.03
CA ARG A 72 -13.04 -19.86 -13.08
C ARG A 72 -12.60 -18.40 -13.28
N SER A 73 -11.81 -18.16 -14.32
CA SER A 73 -11.20 -16.88 -14.56
C SER A 73 -10.92 -16.70 -16.04
N GLU A 74 -11.18 -15.50 -16.55
CA GLU A 74 -10.89 -15.14 -17.94
C GLU A 74 -9.40 -15.30 -18.25
N VAL A 75 -9.09 -16.04 -19.31
CA VAL A 75 -7.70 -16.43 -19.66
C VAL A 75 -7.15 -15.55 -20.77
N THR A 76 -8.02 -14.99 -21.60
CA THR A 76 -7.63 -14.24 -22.80
C THR A 76 -8.43 -12.96 -22.90
N CYS A 77 -7.83 -11.86 -22.46
CA CYS A 77 -8.52 -10.56 -22.34
C CYS A 77 -8.64 -9.75 -23.64
N ASN A 78 -8.57 -10.37 -24.81
CA ASN A 78 -8.54 -9.65 -26.09
C ASN A 78 -8.98 -10.45 -27.33
N ASP A 79 -9.60 -11.61 -27.16
CA ASP A 79 -9.97 -12.50 -28.27
C ASP A 79 -11.46 -12.42 -28.67
N GLY A 80 -12.25 -11.63 -27.97
CA GLY A 80 -13.68 -11.43 -28.19
C GLY A 80 -14.55 -12.50 -27.57
N LEU A 81 -13.97 -13.40 -26.76
CA LEU A 81 -14.65 -14.54 -26.17
C LEU A 81 -14.76 -14.36 -24.65
N ASP A 82 -15.79 -15.01 -24.12
CA ASP A 82 -16.10 -15.13 -22.70
C ASP A 82 -15.68 -16.55 -22.31
N ASN A 83 -14.42 -16.67 -21.89
CA ASN A 83 -13.72 -17.94 -21.69
C ASN A 83 -14.01 -18.55 -20.32
N ASP A 84 -14.51 -17.75 -19.37
CA ASP A 84 -15.01 -18.24 -18.07
C ASP A 84 -16.54 -18.43 -18.05
N CYS A 85 -17.23 -17.92 -19.08
CA CYS A 85 -18.66 -18.05 -19.34
C CYS A 85 -19.55 -17.40 -18.28
N ASP A 86 -19.06 -16.34 -17.63
CA ASP A 86 -19.85 -15.54 -16.69
C ASP A 86 -20.78 -14.52 -17.40
N GLY A 87 -20.66 -14.41 -18.73
CA GLY A 87 -21.39 -13.51 -19.60
C GLY A 87 -20.57 -12.32 -20.11
N ASN A 88 -19.29 -12.21 -19.74
CA ASN A 88 -18.44 -11.07 -19.99
C ASN A 88 -17.17 -11.45 -20.77
N PRO A 89 -17.07 -11.08 -22.06
CA PRO A 89 -15.85 -11.33 -22.82
C PRO A 89 -14.79 -10.24 -22.61
N ASP A 90 -13.52 -10.64 -22.62
CA ASP A 90 -12.34 -9.75 -22.64
C ASP A 90 -12.35 -8.66 -21.55
N CYS A 91 -12.04 -7.40 -21.92
CA CYS A 91 -12.02 -6.23 -21.05
C CYS A 91 -13.37 -5.85 -20.42
N ASP A 92 -14.45 -6.53 -20.81
CA ASP A 92 -15.72 -6.40 -20.09
C ASP A 92 -15.80 -7.34 -18.88
N ASP A 93 -14.84 -8.28 -18.76
CA ASP A 93 -14.64 -9.19 -17.63
C ASP A 93 -13.79 -8.55 -16.52
N ALA A 94 -14.19 -8.76 -15.27
CA ALA A 94 -13.46 -8.29 -14.10
C ALA A 94 -12.07 -8.93 -13.96
N ASP A 95 -11.91 -10.18 -14.37
CA ASP A 95 -10.63 -10.90 -14.37
C ASP A 95 -9.64 -10.30 -15.38
N CYS A 96 -10.15 -9.53 -16.34
CA CYS A 96 -9.36 -8.81 -17.35
C CYS A 96 -9.09 -7.34 -17.04
N ALA A 97 -9.64 -6.81 -15.94
CA ALA A 97 -9.48 -5.40 -15.58
C ALA A 97 -8.00 -4.98 -15.38
N GLY A 98 -7.11 -5.95 -15.11
CA GLY A 98 -5.67 -5.74 -14.96
C GLY A 98 -4.82 -5.95 -16.22
N ASP A 99 -5.40 -6.39 -17.35
CA ASP A 99 -4.64 -6.71 -18.56
C ASP A 99 -4.27 -5.44 -19.34
N GLY A 100 -2.98 -5.32 -19.71
CA GLY A 100 -2.41 -4.23 -20.49
C GLY A 100 -3.19 -3.79 -21.73
N TYR A 101 -3.95 -4.68 -22.36
CA TYR A 101 -4.81 -4.36 -23.51
C TYR A 101 -5.98 -3.45 -23.14
N CYS A 102 -6.57 -3.65 -21.96
CA CYS A 102 -7.80 -2.99 -21.52
C CYS A 102 -7.59 -1.53 -21.07
N CYS A 103 -6.35 -1.13 -20.79
CA CYS A 103 -6.05 0.16 -20.12
C CYS A 103 -5.59 1.28 -21.04
N SER A 104 -5.52 1.06 -22.35
CA SER A 104 -4.98 2.05 -23.29
C SER A 104 -5.90 3.27 -23.57
N PHE A 105 -6.97 3.45 -22.78
CA PHE A 105 -8.07 4.35 -23.09
C PHE A 105 -8.55 5.31 -21.98
N ASP A 106 -7.72 5.86 -21.08
CA ASP A 106 -8.15 7.10 -20.41
C ASP A 106 -7.07 7.97 -19.74
N THR A 107 -7.32 9.29 -19.72
CA THR A 107 -6.56 10.31 -18.98
C THR A 107 -7.46 10.87 -17.88
N ARG A 108 -7.36 10.39 -16.64
CA ARG A 108 -8.27 10.79 -15.54
C ARG A 108 -7.65 11.75 -14.53
N SER A 109 -8.55 12.54 -13.92
CA SER A 109 -8.33 13.65 -12.97
C SER A 109 -8.51 13.15 -11.53
N PRO A 110 -7.84 13.75 -10.52
CA PRO A 110 -8.05 13.39 -9.11
C PRO A 110 -9.49 13.64 -8.63
N TRP A 111 -9.99 12.76 -7.75
CA TRP A 111 -11.30 12.87 -7.07
C TRP A 111 -11.49 14.26 -6.44
N PRO A 112 -12.50 15.04 -6.86
CA PRO A 112 -12.84 16.28 -6.19
C PRO A 112 -13.58 16.00 -4.87
N GLY A 113 -13.05 16.50 -3.76
CA GLY A 113 -13.66 16.37 -2.44
C GLY A 113 -15.10 16.91 -2.36
N ASP A 114 -15.90 16.22 -1.54
CA ASP A 114 -17.22 16.55 -0.98
C ASP A 114 -18.41 16.80 -1.93
N ALA A 115 -18.24 16.73 -3.25
CA ALA A 115 -19.35 16.88 -4.20
C ALA A 115 -19.26 15.88 -5.36
N LEU A 116 -20.07 14.83 -5.31
CA LEU A 116 -20.21 13.85 -6.39
C LEU A 116 -20.88 14.51 -7.60
N THR A 117 -20.14 14.70 -8.68
CA THR A 117 -20.71 15.07 -9.99
C THR A 117 -20.91 13.81 -10.82
N TYR A 118 -22.16 13.39 -10.99
CA TYR A 118 -22.50 12.21 -11.76
C TYR A 118 -22.50 12.48 -13.26
N GLU A 119 -21.95 11.55 -14.04
CA GLU A 119 -22.20 11.52 -15.48
C GLU A 119 -23.47 10.71 -15.77
N VAL A 120 -24.44 11.38 -16.38
CA VAL A 120 -25.73 10.76 -16.72
C VAL A 120 -25.62 10.13 -18.10
N TRP A 121 -25.44 8.81 -18.15
CA TRP A 121 -25.44 8.04 -19.39
C TRP A 121 -26.87 7.56 -19.68
N THR A 122 -27.43 7.89 -20.85
CA THR A 122 -28.80 7.46 -21.22
C THR A 122 -28.90 6.91 -22.63
N PRO A 123 -29.61 5.79 -22.79
CA PRO A 123 -30.51 5.55 -23.90
C PRO A 123 -31.94 5.44 -23.32
N HIS A 124 -32.61 6.58 -23.20
CA HIS A 124 -34.06 6.72 -22.92
C HIS A 124 -34.52 6.39 -21.48
N GLY A 125 -34.77 7.42 -20.65
CA GLY A 125 -35.74 7.28 -19.55
C GLY A 125 -35.46 7.98 -18.22
N ILE A 126 -34.29 8.59 -17.99
CA ILE A 126 -34.06 9.34 -16.74
C ILE A 126 -34.89 10.64 -16.76
N LEU A 127 -35.75 10.83 -15.76
CA LEU A 127 -36.67 11.97 -15.69
C LEU A 127 -35.95 13.23 -15.19
N THR A 128 -35.07 13.14 -14.18
CA THR A 128 -34.18 14.23 -13.76
C THR A 128 -33.09 13.72 -12.79
N ALA A 129 -31.80 13.93 -13.08
CA ALA A 129 -30.76 13.86 -12.05
C ALA A 129 -30.69 15.23 -11.36
N THR A 130 -30.97 15.29 -10.06
CA THR A 130 -30.93 16.53 -9.28
C THR A 130 -29.86 16.43 -8.20
N SER A 131 -29.51 17.56 -7.58
CA SER A 131 -28.67 17.56 -6.37
C SER A 131 -29.31 16.86 -5.16
N THR A 132 -30.54 16.34 -5.31
CA THR A 132 -31.34 15.71 -4.26
C THR A 132 -31.70 14.25 -4.53
N GLY A 133 -31.37 13.72 -5.71
CA GLY A 133 -31.64 12.31 -6.04
C GLY A 133 -31.77 11.99 -7.54
N VAL A 134 -31.97 10.69 -7.81
CA VAL A 134 -32.17 10.06 -9.13
C VAL A 134 -33.56 9.41 -9.16
N GLU A 135 -34.37 9.82 -10.13
CA GLU A 135 -35.66 9.19 -10.46
C GLU A 135 -35.53 8.35 -11.75
N PHE A 136 -35.98 7.10 -11.70
CA PHE A 136 -35.91 6.18 -12.82
C PHE A 136 -37.23 6.14 -13.61
N GLY A 137 -37.12 5.88 -14.91
CA GLY A 137 -38.27 5.71 -15.80
C GLY A 137 -38.78 4.27 -15.81
N THR A 138 -39.70 3.95 -16.73
CA THR A 138 -40.22 2.58 -16.88
C THR A 138 -39.20 1.58 -17.44
N ALA A 139 -38.09 2.06 -18.00
CA ALA A 139 -36.96 1.27 -18.45
C ALA A 139 -35.82 1.36 -17.43
N ILE A 140 -34.92 0.38 -17.43
CA ILE A 140 -33.73 0.40 -16.58
C ILE A 140 -32.88 1.61 -16.96
N GLY A 141 -32.60 2.47 -15.98
CA GLY A 141 -31.71 3.61 -16.11
C GLY A 141 -30.49 3.46 -15.21
N GLN A 142 -29.36 4.03 -15.62
CA GLN A 142 -28.10 3.94 -14.91
C GLN A 142 -27.44 5.33 -14.80
N VAL A 143 -26.82 5.60 -13.66
CA VAL A 143 -26.05 6.81 -13.40
C VAL A 143 -24.72 6.37 -12.81
N VAL A 144 -23.61 6.71 -13.48
CA VAL A 144 -22.28 6.22 -13.09
C VAL A 144 -21.41 7.38 -12.67
N HIS A 145 -20.67 7.17 -11.58
CA HIS A 145 -19.65 8.10 -11.15
C HIS A 145 -18.40 7.89 -12.04
N PRO A 146 -17.86 8.96 -12.66
CA PRO A 146 -16.76 8.83 -13.61
C PRO A 146 -15.46 8.33 -12.96
N ASP A 147 -15.31 8.55 -11.66
CA ASP A 147 -14.13 8.15 -10.90
C ASP A 147 -14.37 6.88 -10.05
N CYS A 148 -13.37 5.99 -9.98
CA CYS A 148 -13.40 4.77 -9.16
C CYS A 148 -13.31 5.11 -7.66
N ALA A 149 -14.11 4.46 -6.81
CA ALA A 149 -13.97 4.56 -5.36
C ALA A 149 -12.69 3.84 -4.92
N PRO A 150 -11.69 4.52 -4.32
CA PRO A 150 -10.45 3.84 -3.93
C PRO A 150 -10.68 2.96 -2.69
N LEU A 151 -10.88 1.67 -2.91
CA LEU A 151 -11.28 0.72 -1.86
C LEU A 151 -10.13 0.17 -1.02
N ALA A 152 -8.89 0.40 -1.44
CA ALA A 152 -7.69 0.09 -0.67
C ALA A 152 -7.71 0.72 0.74
N PHE A 153 -8.52 1.76 0.94
CA PHE A 153 -8.64 2.56 2.16
C PHE A 153 -9.85 2.18 3.03
N GLY A 154 -10.68 1.25 2.54
CA GLY A 154 -12.03 1.07 3.04
C GLY A 154 -12.91 2.27 2.71
N MET A 155 -14.22 2.04 2.63
CA MET A 155 -15.15 3.08 2.24
C MET A 155 -16.48 2.89 2.93
N ARG A 156 -17.08 3.99 3.36
CA ARG A 156 -18.46 4.04 3.80
C ARG A 156 -19.31 4.76 2.78
N PHE A 157 -20.34 4.07 2.31
CA PHE A 157 -21.43 4.67 1.56
C PHE A 157 -22.62 4.80 2.50
N THR A 158 -23.18 6.00 2.58
CA THR A 158 -24.49 6.25 3.15
C THR A 158 -25.40 6.70 2.02
N VAL A 159 -26.41 5.88 1.70
CA VAL A 159 -27.36 6.14 0.61
C VAL A 159 -28.75 6.20 1.19
N VAL A 160 -29.50 7.25 0.88
CA VAL A 160 -30.92 7.35 1.24
C VAL A 160 -31.76 6.79 0.10
N PHE A 161 -32.61 5.80 0.36
CA PHE A 161 -33.65 5.35 -0.55
C PHE A 161 -35.00 5.93 -0.11
N ASP A 162 -35.65 6.73 -0.97
CA ASP A 162 -37.03 7.19 -0.71
C ASP A 162 -38.01 6.19 -1.30
N TYR A 163 -38.71 5.47 -0.42
CA TYR A 163 -39.57 4.35 -0.74
C TYR A 163 -41.05 4.76 -0.71
N ALA A 164 -41.72 4.71 -1.86
CA ALA A 164 -43.13 5.08 -2.02
C ALA A 164 -44.09 3.87 -2.02
N GLY A 165 -43.56 2.65 -2.20
CA GLY A 165 -44.35 1.43 -2.41
C GLY A 165 -44.94 1.35 -3.82
N GLY A 166 -44.86 0.18 -4.43
CA GLY A 166 -45.24 0.00 -5.83
C GLY A 166 -45.14 -1.44 -6.33
N ASP A 167 -44.82 -1.59 -7.61
CA ASP A 167 -44.66 -2.89 -8.23
C ASP A 167 -43.34 -3.53 -7.75
N PRO A 168 -43.30 -4.82 -7.39
CA PRO A 168 -42.05 -5.50 -6.98
C PRO A 168 -40.99 -5.54 -8.09
N THR A 169 -41.36 -5.25 -9.34
CA THR A 169 -40.43 -5.11 -10.47
C THR A 169 -39.79 -3.72 -10.59
N ASP A 170 -40.29 -2.74 -9.85
CA ASP A 170 -39.63 -1.44 -9.68
C ASP A 170 -38.51 -1.59 -8.64
N PHE A 171 -37.39 -0.90 -8.82
CA PHE A 171 -36.26 -0.97 -7.88
C PHE A 171 -35.31 0.22 -8.04
N ALA A 172 -34.50 0.42 -7.02
CA ALA A 172 -33.28 1.21 -7.10
C ALA A 172 -32.13 0.46 -6.43
N SER A 173 -30.93 0.63 -6.95
CA SER A 173 -29.74 -0.11 -6.54
C SER A 173 -28.53 0.82 -6.45
N LEU A 174 -27.77 0.69 -5.36
CA LEU A 174 -26.37 1.10 -5.29
C LEU A 174 -25.54 -0.05 -5.88
N VAL A 175 -24.68 0.26 -6.84
CA VAL A 175 -23.83 -0.71 -7.55
C VAL A 175 -22.37 -0.30 -7.42
N LEU A 176 -21.52 -1.25 -7.04
CA LEU A 176 -20.06 -1.12 -7.12
C LEU A 176 -19.54 -2.12 -8.16
N SER A 177 -18.83 -1.61 -9.17
CA SER A 177 -18.41 -2.37 -10.34
C SER A 177 -16.91 -2.16 -10.62
N PRO A 178 -16.16 -3.17 -11.05
CA PRO A 178 -14.77 -3.00 -11.46
C PRO A 178 -14.67 -2.36 -12.86
N VAL A 179 -15.77 -2.31 -13.62
CA VAL A 179 -15.78 -1.86 -15.01
C VAL A 179 -16.06 -0.36 -15.11
N ASP A 180 -15.23 0.34 -15.87
CA ASP A 180 -15.24 1.80 -16.00
C ASP A 180 -16.36 2.37 -16.89
N ARG A 181 -16.98 1.50 -17.69
CA ARG A 181 -18.09 1.84 -18.56
C ARG A 181 -19.19 0.80 -18.43
N PRO A 182 -20.37 1.16 -17.91
CA PRO A 182 -21.51 0.29 -18.01
C PRO A 182 -21.84 0.06 -19.49
N ARG A 183 -22.21 -1.17 -19.88
CA ARG A 183 -22.75 -1.42 -21.22
C ARG A 183 -24.06 -0.63 -21.37
N VAL A 184 -23.97 0.51 -22.05
CA VAL A 184 -25.12 1.37 -22.36
C VAL A 184 -25.93 0.74 -23.48
N GLY A 185 -26.90 -0.12 -23.13
CA GLY A 185 -27.91 -0.61 -24.06
C GLY A 185 -28.55 -1.95 -23.71
N GLY A 186 -29.84 -1.91 -23.33
CA GLY A 186 -30.71 -3.08 -23.16
C GLY A 186 -31.43 -3.12 -21.81
N ASP A 187 -32.42 -4.01 -21.65
CA ASP A 187 -33.09 -4.32 -20.37
C ASP A 187 -32.16 -5.10 -19.40
N ARG A 188 -30.86 -4.81 -19.41
CA ARG A 188 -29.84 -5.55 -18.64
C ARG A 188 -29.33 -4.70 -17.49
N THR A 189 -29.09 -5.35 -16.36
CA THR A 189 -28.54 -4.73 -15.16
C THR A 189 -27.04 -4.47 -15.30
N LEU A 190 -26.50 -3.56 -14.49
CA LEU A 190 -25.05 -3.36 -14.37
C LEU A 190 -24.35 -4.64 -13.92
N LEU A 191 -23.15 -4.88 -14.45
CA LEU A 191 -22.23 -5.85 -13.87
C LEU A 191 -21.72 -5.29 -12.54
N ALA A 192 -21.82 -6.08 -11.48
CA ALA A 192 -21.55 -5.61 -10.13
C ALA A 192 -20.87 -6.68 -9.29
N ASP A 193 -19.74 -6.32 -8.70
CA ASP A 193 -19.16 -7.06 -7.58
C ASP A 193 -20.00 -6.88 -6.33
N LEU A 194 -20.62 -5.71 -6.13
CA LEU A 194 -21.53 -5.49 -5.03
C LEU A 194 -22.76 -4.74 -5.49
N THR A 195 -23.94 -5.29 -5.22
CA THR A 195 -25.22 -4.61 -5.43
C THR A 195 -25.99 -4.56 -4.12
N LEU A 196 -26.37 -3.35 -3.71
CA LEU A 196 -27.40 -3.15 -2.70
C LEU A 196 -28.67 -2.68 -3.39
N ARG A 197 -29.65 -3.57 -3.53
CA ARG A 197 -30.94 -3.33 -4.18
C ARG A 197 -32.04 -3.08 -3.16
N VAL A 198 -32.94 -2.14 -3.47
CA VAL A 198 -34.22 -1.93 -2.79
C VAL A 198 -35.34 -2.03 -3.83
N SER A 199 -36.27 -2.97 -3.63
CA SER A 199 -37.40 -3.25 -4.52
C SER A 199 -38.65 -2.45 -4.14
N GLY A 200 -39.58 -2.29 -5.08
CA GLY A 200 -40.83 -1.54 -4.93
C GLY A 200 -41.84 -2.15 -3.95
N ASP A 201 -41.61 -3.39 -3.47
CA ASP A 201 -42.33 -3.98 -2.33
C ASP A 201 -41.64 -3.74 -0.97
N GLY A 202 -40.51 -3.05 -0.97
CA GLY A 202 -39.77 -2.64 0.22
C GLY A 202 -38.82 -3.71 0.74
N HIS A 203 -38.40 -4.66 -0.09
CA HIS A 203 -37.32 -5.58 0.22
C HIS A 203 -35.97 -5.00 -0.15
N ALA A 204 -35.00 -5.11 0.75
CA ALA A 204 -33.61 -4.77 0.48
C ALA A 204 -32.75 -6.03 0.47
N GLN A 205 -31.78 -6.06 -0.44
CA GLN A 205 -30.95 -7.23 -0.72
C GLN A 205 -29.53 -6.77 -1.07
N LEU A 206 -28.54 -7.45 -0.48
CA LEU A 206 -27.13 -7.28 -0.81
C LEU A 206 -26.65 -8.51 -1.60
N GLU A 207 -26.07 -8.29 -2.76
CA GLU A 207 -25.59 -9.33 -3.68
C GLU A 207 -24.13 -9.10 -4.07
N ARG A 208 -23.39 -10.19 -4.33
CA ARG A 208 -22.07 -10.20 -4.96
C ARG A 208 -22.07 -11.11 -6.17
N GLY A 209 -21.82 -10.58 -7.38
CA GLY A 209 -21.83 -11.39 -8.61
C GLY A 209 -23.14 -12.19 -8.76
N GLY A 210 -24.28 -11.57 -8.40
CA GLY A 210 -25.60 -12.23 -8.38
C GLY A 210 -25.87 -13.19 -7.23
N VAL A 211 -24.91 -13.42 -6.32
CA VAL A 211 -25.09 -14.25 -5.12
C VAL A 211 -25.57 -13.40 -3.95
N ILE A 212 -26.68 -13.79 -3.33
CA ILE A 212 -27.23 -13.10 -2.16
C ILE A 212 -26.30 -13.26 -0.94
N LEU A 213 -25.74 -12.15 -0.47
CA LEU A 213 -24.99 -12.08 0.78
C LEU A 213 -25.91 -11.91 1.99
N GLY A 214 -27.00 -11.16 1.81
CA GLY A 214 -28.11 -11.12 2.77
C GLY A 214 -29.24 -10.19 2.35
N GLU A 215 -30.37 -10.31 3.04
CA GLU A 215 -31.63 -9.66 2.65
C GLU A 215 -32.51 -9.33 3.86
N THR A 216 -33.39 -8.34 3.72
CA THR A 216 -34.42 -8.08 4.72
C THR A 216 -35.48 -9.19 4.71
N PRO A 217 -35.97 -9.64 5.88
CA PRO A 217 -37.04 -10.63 5.93
C PRO A 217 -38.31 -10.15 5.20
N THR A 218 -38.90 -11.03 4.39
CA THR A 218 -40.07 -10.72 3.56
C THR A 218 -41.28 -10.22 4.36
N ALA A 219 -41.36 -10.60 5.65
CA ALA A 219 -42.44 -10.20 6.55
C ALA A 219 -42.30 -8.76 7.10
N MET A 220 -41.19 -8.07 6.85
CA MET A 220 -40.90 -6.74 7.40
C MET A 220 -40.35 -5.82 6.31
N PRO A 221 -41.20 -5.29 5.41
CA PRO A 221 -40.74 -4.33 4.42
C PRO A 221 -40.17 -3.06 5.08
N LEU A 222 -39.44 -2.29 4.29
CA LEU A 222 -38.99 -0.95 4.65
C LEU A 222 -40.16 -0.01 4.96
N SER A 223 -39.88 1.02 5.74
CA SER A 223 -40.87 2.04 6.07
C SER A 223 -41.10 2.94 4.85
N LEU A 224 -42.34 3.36 4.60
CA LEU A 224 -42.60 4.39 3.59
C LEU A 224 -41.85 5.68 3.93
N GLY A 225 -41.21 6.28 2.92
CA GLY A 225 -40.36 7.47 3.04
C GLY A 225 -38.87 7.15 2.95
N GLN A 226 -38.05 7.99 3.58
CA GLN A 226 -36.59 7.87 3.55
C GLN A 226 -36.12 6.69 4.40
N ASN A 227 -35.33 5.81 3.77
CA ASN A 227 -34.64 4.70 4.40
C ASN A 227 -33.14 4.86 4.18
N GLU A 228 -32.38 4.98 5.25
CA GLU A 228 -30.93 5.10 5.18
C GLU A 228 -30.30 3.71 5.10
N ALA A 229 -29.53 3.49 4.04
CA ALA A 229 -28.68 2.34 3.91
C ALA A 229 -27.22 2.72 4.06
N ARG A 230 -26.47 1.85 4.74
CA ARG A 230 -25.07 2.02 5.00
C ARG A 230 -24.30 0.80 4.56
N VAL A 231 -23.26 1.02 3.76
CA VAL A 231 -22.34 -0.02 3.29
C VAL A 231 -20.92 0.37 3.71
N ASP A 232 -20.30 -0.45 4.52
CA ASP A 232 -18.92 -0.34 4.99
C ASP A 232 -18.07 -1.40 4.28
N LEU A 233 -17.05 -0.95 3.54
CA LEU A 233 -16.02 -1.78 2.94
C LEU A 233 -14.75 -1.64 3.76
N THR A 234 -14.18 -2.76 4.22
CA THR A 234 -13.06 -2.75 5.16
C THR A 234 -11.93 -3.67 4.69
N PRO A 235 -10.76 -3.14 4.30
CA PRO A 235 -9.60 -3.95 3.96
C PRO A 235 -9.05 -4.63 5.22
N THR A 236 -8.69 -5.91 5.11
CA THR A 236 -8.13 -6.71 6.22
C THR A 236 -7.28 -7.87 5.69
N VAL A 237 -6.83 -8.75 6.57
CA VAL A 237 -6.27 -10.06 6.23
C VAL A 237 -7.19 -11.17 6.71
N ASP A 238 -7.39 -12.20 5.89
CA ASP A 238 -8.17 -13.37 6.27
C ASP A 238 -7.39 -14.32 7.21
N GLU A 239 -8.03 -15.41 7.63
CA GLU A 239 -7.41 -16.41 8.53
C GLU A 239 -6.15 -17.09 7.94
N LEU A 240 -5.93 -16.97 6.63
CA LEU A 240 -4.76 -17.48 5.92
C LEU A 240 -3.69 -16.41 5.69
N GLY A 241 -3.89 -15.19 6.22
CA GLY A 241 -2.99 -14.06 6.05
C GLY A 241 -3.04 -13.44 4.65
N ARG A 242 -4.12 -13.67 3.89
CA ARG A 242 -4.31 -13.09 2.56
C ARG A 242 -5.03 -11.75 2.68
N PRO A 243 -4.55 -10.68 2.02
CA PRO A 243 -5.26 -9.40 1.98
C PRO A 243 -6.64 -9.55 1.30
N VAL A 244 -7.71 -9.16 1.98
CA VAL A 244 -9.10 -9.24 1.51
C VAL A 244 -9.88 -7.98 1.85
N LEU A 245 -10.91 -7.68 1.08
CA LEU A 245 -11.88 -6.64 1.36
C LEU A 245 -13.13 -7.27 1.98
N LEU A 246 -13.54 -6.80 3.16
CA LEU A 246 -14.79 -7.18 3.79
C LEU A 246 -15.90 -6.20 3.44
N VAL A 247 -17.15 -6.68 3.44
CA VAL A 247 -18.36 -5.88 3.36
C VAL A 247 -19.23 -6.09 4.59
N SER A 248 -19.67 -4.98 5.17
CA SER A 248 -20.71 -4.88 6.18
C SER A 248 -21.78 -3.94 5.64
N ALA A 249 -23.05 -4.33 5.73
CA ALA A 249 -24.15 -3.51 5.21
C ALA A 249 -25.37 -3.58 6.11
N GLU A 250 -26.05 -2.45 6.25
CA GLU A 250 -27.31 -2.34 6.97
C GLU A 250 -28.26 -1.36 6.28
N ILE A 251 -29.56 -1.52 6.54
CA ILE A 251 -30.59 -0.57 6.12
C ILE A 251 -31.59 -0.37 7.25
N GLU A 252 -31.84 0.89 7.63
CA GLU A 252 -32.67 1.23 8.80
C GLU A 252 -32.22 0.52 10.09
N GLY A 253 -30.89 0.37 10.27
CA GLY A 253 -30.27 -0.35 11.39
C GLY A 253 -30.51 -1.87 11.38
N ARG A 254 -30.99 -2.44 10.26
CA ARG A 254 -31.13 -3.87 10.06
C ARG A 254 -29.93 -4.38 9.27
N GLU A 255 -29.17 -5.28 9.89
CA GLU A 255 -28.01 -5.92 9.27
C GLU A 255 -28.44 -6.75 8.04
N LEU A 256 -27.79 -6.49 6.91
CA LEU A 256 -27.88 -7.29 5.68
C LEU A 256 -26.67 -8.21 5.58
N ALA A 257 -25.47 -7.71 5.89
CA ALA A 257 -24.23 -8.47 5.93
C ALA A 257 -23.30 -7.92 7.02
N ASN A 258 -22.47 -8.79 7.57
CA ASN A 258 -21.49 -8.43 8.60
C ASN A 258 -20.18 -9.14 8.31
N ASP A 259 -19.14 -8.34 8.03
CA ASP A 259 -17.76 -8.73 7.79
C ASP A 259 -17.63 -9.90 6.80
N GLN A 260 -18.45 -9.90 5.75
CA GLN A 260 -18.39 -10.90 4.70
C GLN A 260 -17.24 -10.59 3.75
N ILE A 261 -16.46 -11.61 3.36
CA ILE A 261 -15.40 -11.42 2.36
C ILE A 261 -16.05 -11.06 1.03
N LEU A 262 -15.80 -9.84 0.56
CA LEU A 262 -16.22 -9.38 -0.75
C LEU A 262 -15.28 -9.98 -1.80
N MET A 263 -14.00 -9.59 -1.79
CA MET A 263 -13.00 -10.04 -2.76
C MET A 263 -11.57 -9.93 -2.19
N PRO A 264 -10.58 -10.66 -2.74
CA PRO A 264 -9.17 -10.38 -2.51
C PRO A 264 -8.77 -8.93 -2.83
N LEU A 265 -7.88 -8.33 -2.04
CA LEU A 265 -7.39 -6.98 -2.35
C LEU A 265 -6.50 -6.94 -3.60
N SER A 266 -5.90 -8.07 -3.99
CA SER A 266 -5.13 -8.18 -5.23
C SER A 266 -5.97 -7.86 -6.46
N ASP A 267 -7.27 -8.11 -6.40
CA ASP A 267 -8.17 -7.96 -7.54
C ASP A 267 -8.57 -6.47 -7.71
N LEU A 268 -8.30 -5.66 -6.68
CA LEU A 268 -8.49 -4.21 -6.65
C LEU A 268 -7.17 -3.43 -6.83
N VAL A 269 -6.05 -4.13 -6.93
CA VAL A 269 -4.71 -3.53 -7.06
C VAL A 269 -4.09 -4.10 -8.34
N GLY A 270 -4.23 -3.37 -9.45
CA GLY A 270 -3.60 -3.78 -10.70
C GLY A 270 -2.10 -3.98 -10.51
N THR A 271 -1.65 -5.17 -10.87
CA THR A 271 -0.23 -5.53 -10.84
C THR A 271 0.52 -5.02 -12.08
N GLU A 272 -0.21 -4.58 -13.11
CA GLU A 272 0.37 -4.00 -14.32
C GLU A 272 0.39 -2.46 -14.27
N SER A 273 1.56 -1.92 -14.60
CA SER A 273 1.84 -0.49 -14.60
C SER A 273 0.95 0.25 -15.61
N GLY A 274 0.03 1.07 -15.10
CA GLY A 274 -0.88 1.87 -15.93
C GLY A 274 -2.27 1.24 -16.14
N CYS A 275 -2.57 0.17 -15.40
CA CYS A 275 -3.69 -0.74 -15.63
C CYS A 275 -4.39 -1.23 -14.37
N ALA A 276 -4.31 -0.50 -13.25
CA ALA A 276 -5.11 -0.88 -12.10
C ALA A 276 -6.55 -0.43 -12.30
N PRO A 277 -7.57 -1.27 -12.02
CA PRO A 277 -8.81 -0.71 -11.56
C PRO A 277 -8.45 0.11 -10.31
N ASP A 278 -8.59 1.43 -10.37
CA ASP A 278 -8.30 2.35 -9.26
C ASP A 278 -9.31 2.20 -8.09
N GLY A 279 -9.93 1.02 -7.97
CA GLY A 279 -11.03 0.67 -7.06
C GLY A 279 -12.31 0.25 -7.79
N LEU A 280 -13.45 0.26 -7.09
CA LEU A 280 -14.76 -0.03 -7.71
C LEU A 280 -15.46 1.26 -8.15
N HIS A 281 -15.94 1.32 -9.37
CA HIS A 281 -16.85 2.37 -9.83
C HIS A 281 -18.15 2.36 -9.06
N LEU A 282 -18.55 3.54 -8.59
CA LEU A 282 -19.84 3.77 -7.96
C LEU A 282 -20.89 4.07 -9.02
N ALA A 283 -22.01 3.35 -8.99
CA ALA A 283 -23.13 3.58 -9.86
C ALA A 283 -24.47 3.46 -9.11
N PHE A 284 -25.50 4.06 -9.69
CA PHE A 284 -26.89 3.82 -9.35
C PHE A 284 -27.61 3.24 -10.55
N GLU A 285 -28.42 2.23 -10.29
CA GLU A 285 -29.30 1.63 -11.27
C GLU A 285 -30.72 1.59 -10.73
N GLY A 286 -31.72 1.72 -11.59
CA GLY A 286 -33.09 1.53 -11.16
C GLY A 286 -34.10 1.50 -12.30
N LYS A 287 -35.33 1.17 -11.93
CA LYS A 287 -36.50 1.07 -12.80
C LYS A 287 -37.75 1.42 -12.01
N GLY A 288 -38.63 2.19 -12.63
CA GLY A 288 -39.89 2.63 -12.05
C GLY A 288 -39.74 3.80 -11.08
N ASP A 289 -40.85 4.18 -10.45
CA ASP A 289 -40.97 5.33 -9.54
C ASP A 289 -41.27 4.94 -8.08
N ALA A 290 -41.29 3.63 -7.77
CA ALA A 290 -41.56 3.13 -6.42
C ALA A 290 -40.40 3.37 -5.42
N VAL A 291 -39.17 3.48 -5.93
CA VAL A 291 -37.96 3.68 -5.13
C VAL A 291 -37.09 4.74 -5.80
N LEU A 292 -36.74 5.77 -5.06
CA LEU A 292 -35.87 6.85 -5.52
C LEU A 292 -34.54 6.79 -4.77
N VAL A 293 -33.43 7.07 -5.45
CA VAL A 293 -32.14 7.28 -4.77
C VAL A 293 -32.05 8.74 -4.39
N GLY A 294 -31.97 9.02 -3.09
CA GLY A 294 -31.83 10.35 -2.52
C GLY A 294 -30.36 10.77 -2.34
N ALA A 295 -30.09 11.47 -1.23
CA ALA A 295 -28.73 11.89 -0.89
C ALA A 295 -27.81 10.67 -0.73
N THR A 296 -26.64 10.77 -1.35
CA THR A 296 -25.55 9.81 -1.19
C THR A 296 -24.36 10.55 -0.62
N GLU A 297 -23.90 10.10 0.53
CA GLU A 297 -22.66 10.53 1.14
C GLU A 297 -21.65 9.40 1.03
N THR A 298 -20.56 9.66 0.32
CA THR A 298 -19.39 8.80 0.34
C THR A 298 -18.43 9.38 1.35
N ARG A 299 -18.07 8.57 2.33
CA ARG A 299 -16.94 8.88 3.21
C ARG A 299 -15.90 7.81 2.96
N ILE A 300 -14.79 8.20 2.36
CA ILE A 300 -13.58 7.39 2.43
C ILE A 300 -13.40 7.07 3.92
N GLY A 301 -13.27 5.78 4.24
CA GLY A 301 -13.02 5.39 5.62
C GLY A 301 -11.90 6.29 6.15
N GLY A 302 -12.06 6.85 7.36
CA GLY A 302 -10.99 7.61 8.02
C GLY A 302 -9.86 6.67 8.38
N CYS A 303 -9.13 6.24 7.35
CA CYS A 303 -8.03 5.30 7.33
C CYS A 303 -7.23 5.70 6.10
N ASP A 304 -6.50 6.83 6.13
CA ASP A 304 -5.51 7.09 5.10
C ASP A 304 -4.58 5.86 5.06
N SER A 305 -4.63 5.06 4.01
CA SER A 305 -3.88 3.81 4.02
C SER A 305 -2.42 4.17 3.94
N PRO A 306 -1.57 3.47 4.71
CA PRO A 306 -0.13 3.47 4.55
C PRO A 306 0.39 3.22 3.12
N THR A 307 -0.47 2.82 2.18
CA THR A 307 -0.15 2.65 0.75
C THR A 307 -0.40 3.92 -0.07
N GLN A 308 -1.03 4.96 0.48
CA GLN A 308 -1.29 6.20 -0.27
C GLN A 308 -0.02 7.03 -0.37
N PHE A 309 0.53 7.10 -1.57
CA PHE A 309 1.61 8.00 -1.90
C PHE A 309 1.20 8.91 -3.05
N LEU A 310 1.52 10.19 -2.89
CA LEU A 310 1.33 11.23 -3.88
C LEU A 310 2.72 11.69 -4.33
N SER A 311 2.91 11.84 -5.63
CA SER A 311 4.16 12.39 -6.16
C SER A 311 4.34 13.81 -5.63
N ASP A 312 5.50 14.12 -5.06
CA ASP A 312 5.78 15.47 -4.54
C ASP A 312 6.55 16.35 -5.52
N ALA A 313 6.39 16.12 -6.83
CA ALA A 313 7.14 16.81 -7.88
C ALA A 313 7.00 18.35 -7.82
N ALA A 314 5.94 18.88 -7.21
CA ALA A 314 5.70 20.30 -7.01
C ALA A 314 5.89 20.80 -5.55
N GLY A 315 6.41 19.95 -4.66
CA GLY A 315 6.43 20.20 -3.21
C GLY A 315 7.54 21.05 -2.62
N PRO A 316 7.54 21.21 -1.28
CA PRO A 316 8.52 22.01 -0.55
C PRO A 316 9.94 21.45 -0.65
N LEU A 317 10.12 20.21 -1.12
CA LEU A 317 11.45 19.66 -1.43
C LEU A 317 11.92 20.03 -2.85
N GLY A 318 11.03 20.07 -3.85
CA GLY A 318 11.42 20.05 -5.27
C GLY A 318 12.20 18.77 -5.62
N GLU A 319 12.53 18.54 -6.90
CA GLU A 319 13.52 17.50 -7.23
C GLU A 319 14.87 17.91 -6.62
N PRO A 320 15.45 17.12 -5.69
CA PRO A 320 16.78 17.41 -5.18
C PRO A 320 17.78 17.13 -6.31
N GLU A 321 18.19 18.18 -7.03
CA GLU A 321 19.33 18.10 -7.93
C GLU A 321 20.59 18.02 -7.09
N ALA A 322 21.13 16.80 -6.92
CA ALA A 322 22.51 16.62 -6.51
C ALA A 322 23.40 17.19 -7.62
N TYR A 323 23.69 18.49 -7.56
CA TYR A 323 24.58 19.11 -8.55
C TYR A 323 26.02 18.61 -8.32
N PRO A 324 26.64 17.92 -9.30
CA PRO A 324 28.09 17.79 -9.33
C PRO A 324 28.66 19.18 -9.63
N THR A 325 28.98 19.95 -8.59
CA THR A 325 29.59 21.26 -8.78
C THR A 325 31.06 21.11 -9.13
N GLY A 326 31.34 20.92 -10.42
CA GLY A 326 32.61 21.27 -11.04
C GLY A 326 33.43 20.09 -11.54
N THR A 327 33.88 20.22 -12.77
CA THR A 327 34.72 19.29 -13.55
C THR A 327 36.15 19.14 -13.02
N GLY A 328 36.33 18.98 -11.70
CA GLY A 328 37.61 18.71 -11.04
C GLY A 328 37.61 17.33 -10.38
N PRO A 329 38.78 16.73 -10.10
CA PRO A 329 38.87 15.43 -9.46
C PRO A 329 38.29 15.50 -8.03
N GLY A 330 37.20 14.76 -7.79
CA GLY A 330 36.48 14.67 -6.53
C GLY A 330 35.03 15.13 -6.64
N GLU A 331 34.23 14.43 -7.44
CA GLU A 331 32.77 14.62 -7.46
C GLU A 331 32.19 13.91 -6.23
N TRP A 332 31.90 14.67 -5.17
CA TRP A 332 31.22 14.14 -3.98
C TRP A 332 29.91 13.45 -4.41
N CYS A 333 29.70 12.21 -3.94
CA CYS A 333 28.60 11.31 -4.34
C CYS A 333 28.69 10.71 -5.76
N ALA A 334 29.79 10.87 -6.52
CA ALA A 334 29.90 10.24 -7.84
C ALA A 334 29.89 8.71 -7.80
N GLY A 335 30.31 8.14 -6.67
CA GLY A 335 30.23 6.71 -6.42
C GLY A 335 28.83 6.22 -6.02
N GLY A 336 27.96 7.14 -5.62
CA GLY A 336 26.60 6.85 -5.20
C GLY A 336 26.19 7.60 -3.94
N MET A 337 24.88 7.78 -3.82
CA MET A 337 24.24 8.29 -2.61
C MET A 337 23.81 7.11 -1.73
N GLY A 338 23.98 7.28 -0.43
CA GLY A 338 23.55 6.39 0.64
C GLY A 338 22.16 6.78 1.15
N ASP A 339 22.05 6.82 2.47
CA ASP A 339 20.82 6.97 3.22
C ASP A 339 20.50 8.43 3.54
N PRO A 340 19.29 8.89 3.19
CA PRO A 340 18.84 10.22 3.56
C PRO A 340 18.40 10.28 5.02
N ALA A 341 18.58 11.45 5.65
CA ALA A 341 17.92 11.84 6.88
C ALA A 341 17.18 13.15 6.65
N LEU A 342 15.90 13.23 7.00
CA LEU A 342 15.08 14.41 6.78
C LEU A 342 14.54 14.98 8.09
N SER A 343 14.62 16.30 8.28
CA SER A 343 14.02 16.99 9.42
C SER A 343 13.49 18.37 9.03
N PHE A 344 12.35 18.76 9.59
CA PHE A 344 11.75 20.08 9.39
C PHE A 344 11.78 20.89 10.68
N THR A 345 12.16 22.18 10.58
CA THR A 345 12.30 23.06 11.74
C THR A 345 11.63 24.41 11.47
N GLY A 346 10.84 24.92 12.45
CA GLY A 346 10.16 26.21 12.36
C GLY A 346 8.64 26.12 12.14
N ALA A 347 7.99 27.27 11.93
CA ALA A 347 6.59 27.37 11.47
C ALA A 347 6.47 26.77 10.04
N PRO A 348 5.27 26.35 9.60
CA PRO A 348 5.11 25.24 8.66
C PRO A 348 5.84 25.52 7.35
N THR A 349 6.82 24.65 7.01
CA THR A 349 7.62 24.59 5.77
C THR A 349 8.85 25.51 5.58
N ASP A 350 9.24 26.36 6.53
CA ASP A 350 10.30 27.35 6.26
C ASP A 350 11.73 26.78 6.13
N ARG A 351 12.06 25.67 6.81
CA ARG A 351 13.39 25.04 6.75
C ARG A 351 13.37 23.52 6.84
N ALA A 352 13.80 22.88 5.75
CA ALA A 352 14.15 21.46 5.70
C ALA A 352 15.66 21.29 5.90
N HIS A 353 16.05 20.36 6.75
CA HIS A 353 17.40 19.85 6.91
C HIS A 353 17.44 18.46 6.31
N LEU A 354 18.37 18.26 5.38
CA LEU A 354 18.62 16.95 4.79
C LEU A 354 20.09 16.61 4.99
N LEU A 355 20.34 15.42 5.52
CA LEU A 355 21.64 14.78 5.56
C LEU A 355 21.62 13.59 4.60
N LEU A 356 22.76 13.30 4.00
CA LEU A 356 22.98 12.18 3.10
C LEU A 356 24.38 11.66 3.36
N ASP A 357 24.57 10.35 3.45
CA ASP A 357 25.89 9.77 3.22
C ASP A 357 26.14 9.53 1.74
N CYS A 358 27.40 9.61 1.35
CA CYS A 358 27.84 9.48 -0.02
C CYS A 358 29.24 8.87 -0.10
N SER A 359 29.51 8.21 -1.22
CA SER A 359 30.85 7.73 -1.58
C SER A 359 31.35 8.34 -2.89
N GLU A 360 32.67 8.44 -3.04
CA GLU A 360 33.33 8.72 -4.32
C GLU A 360 33.53 7.44 -5.14
N ASP A 361 33.50 6.27 -4.49
CA ASP A 361 33.64 4.95 -5.10
C ASP A 361 32.27 4.35 -5.44
N GLU A 362 32.16 3.67 -6.59
CA GLU A 362 30.89 3.06 -7.04
C GLU A 362 30.31 2.14 -5.96
N ARG A 363 29.06 2.37 -5.54
CA ARG A 363 28.38 1.59 -4.50
C ARG A 363 28.30 0.10 -4.84
N SER A 364 28.35 -0.25 -6.13
CA SER A 364 28.43 -1.65 -6.58
C SER A 364 29.70 -2.38 -6.09
N ASP A 365 30.76 -1.64 -5.76
CA ASP A 365 32.00 -2.18 -5.20
C ASP A 365 31.87 -2.60 -3.73
N GLU A 366 30.80 -2.21 -3.01
CA GLU A 366 30.57 -2.64 -1.61
C GLU A 366 30.52 -4.17 -1.48
N ILE A 367 30.18 -4.87 -2.56
CA ILE A 367 30.16 -6.33 -2.62
C ILE A 367 31.57 -6.92 -2.53
N PHE A 368 32.59 -6.19 -2.99
CA PHE A 368 33.96 -6.69 -3.14
C PHE A 368 34.96 -6.04 -2.18
N ARG A 369 34.65 -4.85 -1.68
CA ARG A 369 35.52 -4.09 -0.78
C ARG A 369 34.72 -3.16 0.13
N PHE A 370 35.32 -2.85 1.26
CA PHE A 370 34.90 -1.76 2.10
C PHE A 370 35.00 -0.43 1.33
N LEU A 371 33.95 0.38 1.41
CA LEU A 371 33.89 1.71 0.82
C LEU A 371 33.83 2.77 1.91
N ASP A 372 34.58 3.86 1.69
CA ASP A 372 34.51 5.03 2.54
C ASP A 372 33.29 5.87 2.18
N PHE A 373 32.53 6.19 3.22
CA PHE A 373 31.37 7.08 3.17
C PHE A 373 31.58 8.26 4.08
N ALA A 374 31.07 9.41 3.65
CA ALA A 374 30.99 10.62 4.45
C ALA A 374 29.58 11.17 4.42
N ILE A 375 29.12 11.67 5.56
CA ILE A 375 27.84 12.36 5.67
C ILE A 375 28.04 13.83 5.35
N GLY A 376 27.21 14.36 4.46
CA GLY A 376 27.04 15.78 4.22
C GLY A 376 25.58 16.19 4.29
N GLY A 377 25.29 17.47 4.13
CA GLY A 377 23.92 17.94 4.23
C GLY A 377 23.73 19.40 3.86
N SER A 378 22.47 19.82 3.85
CA SER A 378 22.06 21.17 3.46
C SER A 378 20.79 21.59 4.20
N VAL A 379 20.57 22.90 4.27
CA VAL A 379 19.41 23.54 4.92
C VAL A 379 18.74 24.45 3.90
N ARG A 380 17.48 24.18 3.56
CA ARG A 380 16.73 25.02 2.61
C ARG A 380 16.04 26.18 3.33
N SER A 381 15.98 27.34 2.67
CA SER A 381 14.92 28.35 2.88
C SER A 381 14.28 28.89 1.57
N SER A 382 14.72 28.45 0.37
CA SER A 382 13.96 28.69 -0.90
C SER A 382 14.44 27.97 -2.18
N ALA A 383 15.63 27.36 -2.28
CA ALA A 383 16.00 26.49 -3.42
C ALA A 383 17.18 25.58 -3.05
N TRP A 384 17.22 24.35 -3.58
CA TRP A 384 18.34 23.41 -3.45
C TRP A 384 19.54 23.73 -4.38
N VAL A 385 19.69 25.01 -4.77
CA VAL A 385 20.70 25.45 -5.73
C VAL A 385 21.40 26.73 -5.25
N GLN A 386 22.73 26.64 -5.27
CA GLN A 386 23.73 27.71 -5.21
C GLN A 386 23.96 28.43 -3.88
N ARG A 387 25.15 28.17 -3.33
CA ARG A 387 26.04 29.27 -2.95
C ARG A 387 27.42 29.10 -3.59
N THR A 388 27.52 29.46 -4.87
CA THR A 388 28.79 29.60 -5.62
C THR A 388 29.57 30.87 -5.26
N ASP A 389 29.01 31.75 -4.43
CA ASP A 389 29.50 33.12 -4.35
C ASP A 389 30.16 33.37 -2.98
N GLY A 390 31.41 32.90 -2.88
CA GLY A 390 32.39 33.40 -1.91
C GLY A 390 32.41 32.68 -0.55
N ALA A 391 33.44 31.85 -0.39
CA ALA A 391 34.01 31.42 0.90
C ALA A 391 33.17 30.48 1.80
N ALA A 392 32.35 29.61 1.22
CA ALA A 392 31.95 28.37 1.90
C ALA A 392 32.84 27.24 1.37
N GLY A 393 33.57 26.57 2.27
CA GLY A 393 34.28 25.33 1.93
C GLY A 393 33.31 24.20 1.55
N PRO A 394 33.81 23.01 1.21
CA PRO A 394 32.98 21.83 0.93
C PRO A 394 31.96 21.58 2.06
N PRO A 395 30.86 20.82 1.80
CA PRO A 395 29.92 20.42 2.85
C PRO A 395 30.70 19.89 4.06
N GLN A 396 30.21 20.17 5.28
CA GLN A 396 30.86 19.66 6.48
C GLN A 396 30.89 18.14 6.42
N LEU A 397 32.01 17.57 5.98
CA LEU A 397 32.23 16.13 5.91
C LEU A 397 32.29 15.64 7.35
N PHE A 398 31.25 14.95 7.81
CA PHE A 398 31.36 14.08 8.96
C PHE A 398 32.10 12.81 8.54
N GLY A 399 33.18 12.46 9.25
CA GLY A 399 33.76 11.11 9.15
C GLY A 399 34.60 10.81 7.90
N ALA A 400 35.58 11.64 7.55
CA ALA A 400 36.57 11.27 6.52
C ALA A 400 37.46 10.05 6.91
N SER A 401 37.35 9.58 8.16
CA SER A 401 37.94 8.34 8.68
C SER A 401 37.66 8.29 10.19
N PRO A 402 36.93 7.29 10.72
CA PRO A 402 36.40 6.11 10.02
C PRO A 402 35.18 6.45 9.13
N SER A 403 34.86 5.59 8.16
CA SER A 403 33.64 5.71 7.33
C SER A 403 32.41 5.89 8.21
N SER A 404 31.60 6.89 7.86
CA SER A 404 30.35 7.20 8.55
C SER A 404 29.19 7.25 7.55
N ARG A 405 28.07 6.63 7.91
CA ARG A 405 26.90 6.47 7.03
C ARG A 405 25.59 6.44 7.80
N GLU A 406 24.48 6.46 7.07
CA GLU A 406 23.13 6.27 7.62
C GLU A 406 22.80 7.31 8.71
N PRO A 407 22.86 8.61 8.34
CA PRO A 407 22.51 9.66 9.28
C PRO A 407 21.04 9.56 9.68
N ALA A 408 20.74 9.95 10.90
CA ALA A 408 19.37 10.08 11.39
C ALA A 408 19.23 11.22 12.39
N PHE A 409 18.13 11.95 12.27
CA PHE A 409 17.78 12.98 13.23
C PHE A 409 17.03 12.37 14.42
N ALA A 410 17.26 12.90 15.62
CA ALA A 410 16.43 12.55 16.77
C ALA A 410 15.03 13.16 16.64
N VAL A 411 14.01 12.36 16.97
CA VAL A 411 12.59 12.74 16.94
C VAL A 411 12.07 12.86 18.38
N GLY A 412 11.35 13.96 18.67
CA GLY A 412 10.72 14.22 19.97
C GLY A 412 11.59 14.94 21.01
N GLY A 413 10.97 15.43 22.09
CA GLY A 413 11.63 16.08 23.25
C GLY A 413 11.98 17.58 23.08
N GLU A 414 12.56 18.20 24.12
CA GLU A 414 13.14 19.56 24.06
C GLU A 414 14.48 19.62 23.29
N LEU A 415 14.92 18.48 22.73
CA LEU A 415 16.11 18.41 21.91
C LEU A 415 15.88 19.25 20.65
N ASN A 416 16.57 20.39 20.57
CA ASN A 416 16.72 21.09 19.30
C ASN A 416 17.29 20.12 18.25
N PRO A 417 17.02 20.33 16.95
CA PRO A 417 17.44 19.53 15.77
C PRO A 417 18.98 19.55 15.53
N HIS A 418 19.75 19.61 16.59
CA HIS A 418 21.20 19.69 16.61
C HIS A 418 21.82 18.36 17.03
N PHE A 419 21.15 17.22 16.86
CA PHE A 419 21.68 15.89 17.14
C PHE A 419 21.48 15.01 15.92
N VAL A 420 22.56 14.36 15.49
CA VAL A 420 22.55 13.32 14.46
C VAL A 420 23.10 12.03 15.05
N ALA A 421 22.40 10.93 14.84
CA ALA A 421 22.94 9.59 15.01
C ALA A 421 23.41 9.05 13.65
N PHE A 422 24.41 8.18 13.66
CA PHE A 422 24.95 7.58 12.44
C PHE A 422 25.71 6.29 12.77
N ALA A 423 25.91 5.45 11.75
CA ALA A 423 26.77 4.27 11.85
C ALA A 423 28.22 4.65 11.50
N GLU A 424 29.18 4.31 12.36
CA GLU A 424 30.62 4.52 12.13
C GLU A 424 31.39 3.19 12.14
N ALA A 425 32.26 2.99 11.15
CA ALA A 425 33.04 1.76 11.00
C ALA A 425 34.03 1.55 12.16
N THR A 426 34.09 0.33 12.67
CA THR A 426 35.03 -0.11 13.72
C THR A 426 36.35 -0.61 13.14
N GLY A 427 37.09 0.27 12.47
CA GLY A 427 38.37 -0.05 11.85
C GLY A 427 38.25 -0.18 10.33
N SER A 428 38.87 -1.22 9.75
CA SER A 428 38.99 -1.39 8.29
C SER A 428 38.05 -2.46 7.71
N GLY A 429 36.92 -2.74 8.36
CA GLY A 429 35.97 -3.77 7.93
C GLY A 429 34.53 -3.31 8.10
N ASP A 430 33.59 -4.10 7.58
CA ASP A 430 32.14 -3.78 7.49
C ASP A 430 31.38 -3.87 8.82
N ALA A 431 32.09 -3.79 9.95
CA ALA A 431 31.49 -3.81 11.28
C ALA A 431 31.28 -2.37 11.78
N TYR A 432 30.02 -1.99 11.99
CA TYR A 432 29.65 -0.62 12.38
C TYR A 432 29.10 -0.58 13.81
N GLU A 433 29.40 0.53 14.50
CA GLU A 433 28.78 0.91 15.78
C GLU A 433 27.96 2.17 15.60
N LEU A 434 26.93 2.36 16.44
CA LEU A 434 26.13 3.57 16.39
C LEU A 434 26.78 4.66 17.22
N ARG A 435 26.83 5.85 16.65
CA ARG A 435 27.36 7.07 17.25
C ARG A 435 26.38 8.20 17.15
N TYR A 436 26.68 9.25 17.90
CA TYR A 436 25.97 10.51 17.79
C TYR A 436 26.89 11.70 17.84
N ALA A 437 26.45 12.80 17.25
CA ALA A 437 27.15 14.08 17.32
C ALA A 437 26.19 15.25 17.36
N SER A 438 26.65 16.38 17.93
CA SER A 438 25.88 17.62 17.87
C SER A 438 26.14 18.40 16.59
N LEU A 439 25.09 18.79 15.87
CA LEU A 439 25.18 19.60 14.65
C LEU A 439 25.28 21.09 14.99
N SER A 440 26.45 21.69 14.75
CA SER A 440 26.62 23.14 14.73
C SER A 440 26.59 23.68 13.30
N TRP A 441 25.44 24.20 12.89
CA TRP A 441 25.24 24.82 11.58
C TRP A 441 26.02 26.14 11.38
N SER A 442 26.71 26.62 12.42
CA SER A 442 27.36 27.94 12.44
C SER A 442 28.86 27.95 12.11
N ALA A 443 29.53 26.79 12.04
CA ALA A 443 30.98 26.72 11.82
C ALA A 443 31.41 25.53 10.94
N PRO A 444 31.89 25.75 9.70
CA PRO A 444 32.21 24.70 8.72
C PRO A 444 33.56 23.98 8.91
N SER A 445 34.14 23.89 10.12
CA SER A 445 35.58 23.62 10.23
C SER A 445 36.06 22.33 10.91
N ALA A 446 35.19 21.43 11.38
CA ALA A 446 35.55 20.04 11.70
C ALA A 446 34.29 19.27 12.09
N ALA A 447 34.15 18.03 11.61
CA ALA A 447 33.19 17.09 12.17
C ALA A 447 33.44 16.95 13.68
N PRO A 448 32.46 17.21 14.55
CA PRO A 448 32.57 16.77 15.94
C PRO A 448 32.83 15.27 15.95
N ALA A 449 33.82 14.84 16.73
CA ALA A 449 34.06 13.41 16.95
C ALA A 449 32.78 12.82 17.56
N GLY A 450 32.18 11.84 16.87
CA GLY A 450 30.96 11.20 17.35
C GLY A 450 31.20 10.50 18.68
N GLU A 451 30.35 10.75 19.66
CA GLU A 451 30.30 9.97 20.88
C GLU A 451 29.60 8.64 20.61
N ARG A 452 30.01 7.59 21.31
CA ARG A 452 29.40 6.27 21.14
C ARG A 452 27.98 6.29 21.69
N LEU A 453 27.05 5.77 20.89
CA LEU A 453 25.66 5.56 21.29
C LEU A 453 25.43 4.09 21.66
N LEU A 454 25.80 3.17 20.76
CA LEU A 454 25.62 1.72 20.96
C LEU A 454 26.79 0.97 20.32
N SER A 455 27.43 0.07 21.06
CA SER A 455 28.46 -0.81 20.49
C SER A 455 27.91 -2.17 20.07
N ILE A 456 28.63 -2.82 19.15
CA ILE A 456 28.36 -4.22 18.74
C ILE A 456 28.37 -5.14 19.97
N THR A 457 29.27 -4.89 20.94
CA THR A 457 29.37 -5.68 22.17
C THR A 457 28.13 -5.53 23.05
N ASP A 458 27.52 -4.34 23.09
CA ASP A 458 26.32 -4.09 23.87
C ASP A 458 25.11 -4.85 23.28
N SER A 459 25.06 -5.03 21.96
CA SER A 459 23.99 -5.78 21.30
C SER A 459 23.98 -7.28 21.62
N GLY A 460 25.14 -7.84 21.97
CA GLY A 460 25.34 -9.27 22.27
C GLY A 460 25.15 -10.24 21.09
N GLU A 461 24.49 -9.83 20.01
CA GLU A 461 24.08 -10.70 18.91
C GLU A 461 24.38 -10.18 17.50
N CYS A 462 24.55 -8.87 17.34
CA CYS A 462 24.81 -8.28 16.02
C CYS A 462 26.30 -8.39 15.68
N ASP A 463 26.62 -8.53 14.41
CA ASP A 463 27.98 -8.38 13.89
C ASP A 463 28.25 -6.93 13.44
N SER A 464 27.18 -6.19 13.12
CA SER A 464 27.22 -4.78 12.71
C SER A 464 25.89 -4.10 13.05
N LEU A 465 25.96 -2.83 13.46
CA LEU A 465 24.81 -1.99 13.77
C LEU A 465 24.68 -0.89 12.71
N ARG A 466 23.51 -0.80 12.09
CA ARG A 466 23.23 0.07 10.93
C ARG A 466 21.92 0.82 11.12
N ASP A 467 21.70 1.84 10.30
CA ASP A 467 20.43 2.56 10.14
C ASP A 467 19.75 2.98 11.48
N PRO A 468 20.37 3.86 12.28
CA PRO A 468 19.78 4.29 13.54
C PRO A 468 18.50 5.12 13.32
N ALA A 469 17.45 4.90 14.12
CA ALA A 469 16.30 5.80 14.25
C ALA A 469 16.13 6.19 15.71
N VAL A 470 16.21 7.48 16.02
CA VAL A 470 16.33 7.95 17.42
C VAL A 470 15.06 8.62 17.91
N ILE A 471 14.55 8.15 19.05
CA ILE A 471 13.36 8.64 19.74
C ILE A 471 13.77 9.19 21.11
N ALA A 472 13.41 10.44 21.43
CA ALA A 472 13.61 11.01 22.76
C ALA A 472 12.33 10.92 23.60
N THR A 473 12.35 10.14 24.69
CA THR A 473 11.14 9.78 25.46
C THR A 473 10.83 10.69 26.65
N ALA A 474 11.86 11.21 27.32
CA ALA A 474 11.69 11.99 28.55
C ALA A 474 12.68 13.18 28.64
N GLY A 475 12.98 13.80 27.49
CA GLY A 475 14.00 14.84 27.34
C GLY A 475 15.34 14.29 26.84
N PRO A 476 16.43 15.09 26.87
CA PRO A 476 17.75 14.67 26.38
C PRO A 476 18.31 13.43 27.06
N SER A 477 17.87 13.15 28.28
CA SER A 477 18.51 12.16 29.15
C SER A 477 18.05 10.73 28.91
N GLU A 478 17.02 10.50 28.10
CA GLU A 478 16.52 9.16 27.79
C GLU A 478 16.20 9.04 26.30
N LEU A 479 16.86 8.07 25.65
CA LEU A 479 16.72 7.78 24.24
C LEU A 479 16.26 6.33 24.04
N VAL A 480 15.44 6.12 23.03
CA VAL A 480 15.22 4.82 22.41
C VAL A 480 15.74 4.89 20.99
N VAL A 481 16.56 3.92 20.62
CA VAL A 481 17.19 3.83 19.29
C VAL A 481 16.71 2.55 18.64
N LEU A 482 16.00 2.67 17.52
CA LEU A 482 15.80 1.56 16.59
C LEU A 482 17.04 1.45 15.71
N PHE A 483 17.38 0.24 15.28
CA PHE A 483 18.54 0.03 14.42
C PHE A 483 18.43 -1.28 13.64
N THR A 484 19.10 -1.35 12.50
CA THR A 484 19.31 -2.61 11.78
C THR A 484 20.44 -3.40 12.46
N CYS A 485 20.13 -4.64 12.82
CA CYS A 485 21.07 -5.61 13.35
C CYS A 485 21.47 -6.60 12.26
N GLN A 486 22.68 -6.44 11.72
CA GLN A 486 23.21 -7.35 10.72
C GLN A 486 23.92 -8.52 11.38
N ARG A 487 23.72 -9.72 10.84
CA ARG A 487 24.34 -10.96 11.32
C ARG A 487 24.85 -11.79 10.15
N ASN A 488 26.09 -12.24 10.23
CA ASN A 488 26.74 -13.00 9.17
C ASN A 488 25.96 -14.27 8.82
N GLY A 489 25.48 -14.33 7.57
CA GLY A 489 24.75 -15.48 7.04
C GLY A 489 23.34 -15.66 7.61
N ARG A 490 22.76 -14.62 8.23
CA ARG A 490 21.37 -14.61 8.69
C ARG A 490 20.64 -13.40 8.11
N PRO A 491 19.30 -13.48 7.96
CA PRO A 491 18.51 -12.32 7.62
C PRO A 491 18.68 -11.18 8.63
N ASP A 492 18.64 -9.94 8.13
CA ASP A 492 18.70 -8.74 8.95
C ASP A 492 17.41 -8.60 9.78
N THR A 493 17.54 -7.99 10.96
CA THR A 493 16.43 -7.68 11.86
C THR A 493 16.50 -6.23 12.30
N ILE A 494 15.37 -5.66 12.70
CA ILE A 494 15.35 -4.37 13.39
C ILE A 494 15.38 -4.65 14.88
N GLY A 495 16.37 -4.10 15.57
CA GLY A 495 16.49 -4.09 17.01
C GLY A 495 16.08 -2.76 17.63
N ALA A 496 16.01 -2.73 18.95
CA ALA A 496 15.83 -1.52 19.73
C ALA A 496 16.71 -1.53 20.98
N ALA A 497 17.25 -0.37 21.33
CA ALA A 497 17.98 -0.14 22.57
C ALA A 497 17.39 1.06 23.30
N ARG A 498 17.27 0.95 24.62
CA ARG A 498 16.98 2.09 25.50
C ARG A 498 18.27 2.53 26.17
N LEU A 499 18.51 3.83 26.16
CA LEU A 499 19.70 4.45 26.71
C LEU A 499 19.32 5.56 27.67
N HIS A 500 20.06 5.67 28.77
CA HIS A 500 20.02 6.84 29.65
C HIS A 500 21.34 7.60 29.58
N GLN A 501 21.28 8.91 29.72
CA GLN A 501 22.45 9.77 29.75
C GLN A 501 23.07 9.75 31.15
N ASP A 502 24.27 9.20 31.26
CA ASP A 502 25.14 9.32 32.42
C ASP A 502 26.04 10.56 32.30
N VAL A 503 26.24 11.25 33.43
CA VAL A 503 26.98 12.53 33.48
C VAL A 503 28.48 12.36 33.13
N VAL A 504 29.02 11.16 33.31
CA VAL A 504 30.46 10.86 33.16
C VAL A 504 30.71 10.01 31.93
N MET A 505 29.84 9.05 31.65
CA MET A 505 30.05 8.00 30.64
C MET A 505 29.36 8.29 29.30
N GLY A 506 28.57 9.37 29.20
CA GLY A 506 27.70 9.60 28.05
C GLY A 506 26.46 8.70 28.13
N TYR A 507 25.92 8.25 27.00
CA TYR A 507 24.78 7.34 27.02
C TYR A 507 25.20 5.92 27.42
N VAL A 508 24.41 5.32 28.31
CA VAL A 508 24.58 3.95 28.80
C VAL A 508 23.34 3.14 28.42
N VAL A 509 23.55 1.91 27.95
CA VAL A 509 22.49 1.01 27.52
C VAL A 509 21.80 0.38 28.73
N ASP A 510 20.49 0.54 28.84
CA ASP A 510 19.65 -0.08 29.87
C ASP A 510 19.07 -1.41 29.43
N MET A 511 18.55 -1.42 28.21
CA MET A 511 17.86 -2.55 27.61
C MET A 511 18.19 -2.60 26.14
N VAL A 512 18.31 -3.80 25.60
CA VAL A 512 18.51 -4.04 24.19
C VAL A 512 17.76 -5.31 23.78
N ASP A 513 17.11 -5.24 22.64
CA ASP A 513 16.58 -6.39 21.92
C ASP A 513 17.03 -6.27 20.46
N ALA A 514 17.85 -7.21 20.01
CA ALA A 514 18.41 -7.21 18.67
C ALA A 514 17.45 -7.75 17.60
N SER A 515 16.25 -8.22 17.97
CA SER A 515 15.30 -8.89 17.07
C SER A 515 13.85 -8.42 17.29
N LEU A 516 13.66 -7.12 17.50
CA LEU A 516 12.34 -6.53 17.75
C LEU A 516 11.37 -6.73 16.57
N LEU A 517 11.85 -6.55 15.34
CA LEU A 517 11.14 -6.89 14.11
C LEU A 517 11.99 -7.87 13.29
N THR A 518 11.37 -8.91 12.74
CA THR A 518 12.08 -10.03 12.09
C THR A 518 11.48 -10.36 10.73
N PRO A 519 12.15 -11.17 9.88
CA PRO A 519 11.58 -11.68 8.62
C PRO A 519 10.26 -12.43 8.74
N ALA A 520 9.82 -12.81 9.95
CA ALA A 520 8.55 -13.48 10.17
C ALA A 520 7.33 -12.61 9.81
N VAL A 521 7.52 -11.32 9.53
CA VAL A 521 6.46 -10.38 9.13
C VAL A 521 5.86 -10.68 7.75
N GLY A 522 6.51 -11.47 6.90
CA GLY A 522 5.93 -11.88 5.62
C GLY A 522 6.93 -12.36 4.58
N SER A 523 6.43 -12.86 3.45
CA SER A 523 7.26 -13.32 2.32
C SER A 523 8.10 -12.21 1.70
N TYR A 524 7.59 -10.97 1.70
CA TYR A 524 8.27 -9.76 1.22
C TYR A 524 9.51 -9.38 2.06
N ALA A 525 9.65 -9.94 3.26
CA ALA A 525 10.75 -9.67 4.19
C ALA A 525 11.66 -10.89 4.42
N ARG A 526 11.55 -11.95 3.60
CA ARG A 526 12.19 -13.25 3.85
C ARG A 526 13.71 -13.17 4.04
N GLN A 527 14.40 -12.24 3.37
CA GLN A 527 15.84 -12.02 3.51
C GLN A 527 16.21 -10.99 4.59
N GLY A 528 15.27 -10.27 5.17
CA GLY A 528 15.56 -9.31 6.24
C GLY A 528 14.57 -8.14 6.29
N VAL A 529 14.59 -7.47 7.45
CA VAL A 529 14.03 -6.12 7.64
C VAL A 529 15.15 -5.19 8.11
N LEU A 530 15.19 -3.97 7.60
CA LEU A 530 16.26 -2.99 7.83
C LEU A 530 15.76 -1.55 7.65
N SER A 531 16.64 -0.57 7.90
CA SER A 531 16.41 0.87 7.72
C SER A 531 15.10 1.38 8.36
N PRO A 532 14.95 1.29 9.69
CA PRO A 532 13.78 1.80 10.38
C PRO A 532 13.76 3.32 10.38
N GLU A 533 12.63 3.91 9.98
CA GLU A 533 12.33 5.33 10.05
C GLU A 533 11.11 5.55 10.93
N VAL A 534 11.22 6.42 11.94
CA VAL A 534 10.20 6.55 12.99
C VAL A 534 9.58 7.93 13.07
N VAL A 535 8.25 7.98 13.18
CA VAL A 535 7.51 9.19 13.52
C VAL A 535 6.61 8.95 14.73
N LEU A 536 6.58 9.93 15.64
CA LEU A 536 5.71 9.93 16.83
C LEU A 536 4.32 10.46 16.49
N ILE A 537 3.28 9.72 16.88
CA ILE A 537 1.87 10.08 16.72
C ILE A 537 1.34 10.56 18.08
N GLY A 538 1.81 11.74 18.47
CA GLY A 538 1.53 12.34 19.78
C GLY A 538 2.58 12.00 20.84
N MET A 539 2.54 12.78 21.92
CA MET A 539 3.49 12.69 23.05
C MET A 539 2.84 12.12 24.32
N GLU A 540 1.58 11.69 24.24
CA GLU A 540 0.87 11.06 25.34
C GLU A 540 1.48 9.69 25.64
N THR A 541 1.44 9.23 26.88
CA THR A 541 1.93 7.90 27.26
C THR A 541 0.78 6.89 27.27
N PRO A 542 0.89 5.73 26.57
CA PRO A 542 2.03 5.32 25.75
C PRO A 542 2.16 6.15 24.47
N MET A 543 3.39 6.49 24.09
CA MET A 543 3.68 7.17 22.84
C MET A 543 3.36 6.22 21.69
N ARG A 544 2.59 6.69 20.72
CA ARG A 544 2.27 5.91 19.51
C ARG A 544 3.34 6.16 18.45
N LEU A 545 3.79 5.10 17.80
CA LEU A 545 4.84 5.10 16.80
C LEU A 545 4.28 4.65 15.45
N ARG A 546 4.75 5.29 14.37
CA ARG A 546 4.78 4.71 13.04
C ARG A 546 6.22 4.46 12.67
N VAL A 547 6.53 3.24 12.26
CA VAL A 547 7.87 2.80 11.88
C VAL A 547 7.81 2.28 10.45
N TRP A 548 8.32 3.06 9.51
CA TRP A 548 8.57 2.58 8.15
C TRP A 548 9.87 1.80 8.15
N PHE A 549 9.97 0.76 7.33
CA PHE A 549 11.17 -0.04 7.22
C PHE A 549 11.32 -0.60 5.81
N LEU A 550 12.54 -0.93 5.44
CA LEU A 550 12.82 -1.70 4.24
C LEU A 550 12.73 -3.20 4.53
N ALA A 551 12.14 -3.93 3.60
CA ALA A 551 12.00 -5.37 3.63
C ALA A 551 12.57 -5.98 2.35
N ARG A 552 13.35 -7.06 2.50
CA ARG A 552 13.99 -7.75 1.38
C ARG A 552 13.37 -9.12 1.17
N ASP A 553 12.89 -9.39 -0.03
CA ASP A 553 12.24 -10.66 -0.36
C ASP A 553 13.25 -11.78 -0.69
N ALA A 554 12.75 -12.95 -1.05
CA ALA A 554 13.59 -14.10 -1.42
C ALA A 554 14.45 -13.87 -2.69
N GLY A 555 14.02 -12.99 -3.59
CA GLY A 555 14.71 -12.61 -4.81
C GLY A 555 15.68 -11.43 -4.63
N GLY A 556 15.71 -10.81 -3.44
CA GLY A 556 16.51 -9.63 -3.16
C GLY A 556 15.82 -8.32 -3.55
N ARG A 557 14.54 -8.33 -3.96
CA ARG A 557 13.75 -7.12 -4.17
C ARG A 557 13.52 -6.44 -2.83
N VAL A 558 13.59 -5.11 -2.84
CA VAL A 558 13.37 -4.28 -1.67
C VAL A 558 12.05 -3.53 -1.82
N SER A 559 11.24 -3.59 -0.76
CA SER A 559 9.96 -2.89 -0.63
C SER A 559 9.90 -2.18 0.72
N VAL A 560 9.04 -1.16 0.85
CA VAL A 560 8.77 -0.50 2.13
C VAL A 560 7.65 -1.22 2.85
N GLY A 561 7.84 -1.55 4.12
CA GLY A 561 6.80 -1.96 5.05
C GLY A 561 6.53 -0.89 6.09
N LEU A 562 5.38 -0.98 6.75
CA LEU A 562 5.03 -0.20 7.92
C LEU A 562 4.82 -1.14 9.12
N ALA A 563 5.24 -0.69 10.30
CA ALA A 563 4.81 -1.22 11.58
C ALA A 563 4.23 -0.09 12.43
N LEU A 564 3.17 -0.41 13.16
CA LEU A 564 2.60 0.46 14.19
C LEU A 564 3.18 0.06 15.53
N GLY A 565 3.38 1.01 16.43
CA GLY A 565 3.93 0.68 17.72
C GLY A 565 3.48 1.54 18.87
N GLU A 566 3.78 1.05 20.06
CA GLU A 566 3.59 1.76 21.32
C GLU A 566 4.87 1.74 22.13
N LEU A 567 5.18 2.88 22.74
CA LEU A 567 6.32 3.05 23.62
C LEU A 567 5.88 3.70 24.92
N ASP A 568 5.98 2.97 26.03
CA ASP A 568 5.84 3.57 27.34
C ASP A 568 7.11 4.37 27.67
N ALA A 569 6.96 5.69 27.72
CA ALA A 569 8.07 6.61 28.00
C ALA A 569 8.79 6.28 29.32
N THR A 570 8.10 5.64 30.27
CA THR A 570 8.63 5.30 31.59
C THR A 570 9.18 3.89 31.70
N SER A 571 8.87 2.99 30.76
CA SER A 571 9.31 1.58 30.87
C SER A 571 9.38 0.82 29.54
N GLY A 572 10.38 -0.06 29.42
CA GLY A 572 10.49 -1.02 28.30
C GLY A 572 11.08 -0.49 26.99
N LEU A 573 11.09 -1.39 26.01
CA LEU A 573 11.34 -1.16 24.59
C LEU A 573 10.00 -1.05 23.85
N PRO A 574 9.95 -0.44 22.65
CA PRO A 574 8.71 -0.31 21.91
C PRO A 574 8.15 -1.68 21.54
N ARG A 575 6.82 -1.80 21.48
CA ARG A 575 6.13 -2.95 20.89
C ARG A 575 5.71 -2.59 19.49
N LEU A 576 6.10 -3.39 18.50
CA LEU A 576 5.81 -3.16 17.09
C LEU A 576 4.89 -4.27 16.55
N GLU A 577 3.88 -3.86 15.79
CA GLU A 577 2.95 -4.72 15.07
C GLU A 577 3.03 -4.38 13.58
N PRO A 578 3.40 -5.33 12.71
CA PRO A 578 3.46 -5.09 11.27
C PRO A 578 2.08 -4.71 10.73
N TYR A 579 2.04 -3.73 9.83
CA TYR A 579 0.83 -3.39 9.11
C TYR A 579 0.41 -4.56 8.22
N PRO A 580 -0.85 -5.06 8.31
CA PRO A 580 -1.29 -6.23 7.54
C PRO A 580 -1.22 -6.05 6.01
N GLY A 581 -1.33 -4.82 5.52
CA GLY A 581 -1.27 -4.49 4.09
C GLY A 581 0.15 -4.29 3.54
N ASN A 582 1.18 -4.78 4.21
CA ASN A 582 2.55 -4.72 3.69
C ASN A 582 2.79 -5.69 2.51
N PRO A 583 3.70 -5.35 1.58
CA PRO A 583 4.43 -4.09 1.49
C PRO A 583 3.56 -2.93 1.04
N ILE A 584 3.94 -1.70 1.42
CA ILE A 584 3.15 -0.50 1.16
C ILE A 584 3.70 0.38 0.03
N LEU A 585 4.95 0.14 -0.39
CA LEU A 585 5.58 0.82 -1.52
C LEU A 585 6.64 -0.11 -2.12
N GLU A 586 6.66 -0.22 -3.44
CA GLU A 586 7.64 -0.99 -4.20
C GLU A 586 8.44 -0.13 -5.17
N ALA A 587 9.61 -0.62 -5.56
CA ALA A 587 10.55 0.11 -6.42
C ALA A 587 10.00 0.43 -7.83
N GLU A 588 8.94 -0.24 -8.27
CA GLU A 588 8.34 -0.09 -9.60
C GLU A 588 7.05 0.74 -9.58
N ASP A 589 6.62 1.21 -8.40
CA ASP A 589 5.39 1.99 -8.25
C ASP A 589 5.45 3.30 -9.05
N GLN A 590 4.30 3.67 -9.62
CA GLN A 590 4.17 4.88 -10.45
C GLN A 590 4.58 6.15 -9.72
N VAL A 591 4.32 6.22 -8.41
CA VAL A 591 4.70 7.37 -7.58
C VAL A 591 6.22 7.56 -7.49
N LEU A 592 7.00 6.51 -7.70
CA LEU A 592 8.47 6.56 -7.80
C LEU A 592 8.96 6.79 -9.24
N GLY A 593 8.06 6.92 -10.20
CA GLY A 593 8.34 7.06 -11.62
C GLY A 593 8.20 5.77 -12.44
N GLY A 594 7.48 4.77 -11.91
CA GLY A 594 7.04 3.57 -12.63
C GLY A 594 8.12 2.51 -12.87
N PRO A 595 7.79 1.45 -13.62
CA PRO A 595 8.72 0.38 -13.95
C PRO A 595 9.89 0.89 -14.76
N CYS A 596 11.01 0.18 -14.67
CA CYS A 596 12.25 0.54 -15.33
C CYS A 596 12.84 -0.68 -16.04
N PRO A 597 13.12 -0.60 -17.35
CA PRO A 597 13.52 -1.76 -18.15
C PRO A 597 14.78 -2.50 -17.70
N GLY A 598 15.69 -1.84 -16.98
CA GLY A 598 16.88 -2.50 -16.43
C GLY A 598 16.73 -2.97 -14.99
N GLY A 599 15.57 -2.74 -14.37
CA GLY A 599 15.30 -2.97 -12.95
C GLY A 599 15.55 -1.72 -12.11
N CYS A 600 14.89 -1.67 -10.95
CA CYS A 600 15.07 -0.64 -9.95
C CYS A 600 15.07 -1.23 -8.56
N ALA A 601 15.72 -0.52 -7.65
CA ALA A 601 15.74 -0.86 -6.24
C ALA A 601 15.46 0.39 -5.40
N ILE A 602 14.71 0.22 -4.32
CA ILE A 602 14.71 1.17 -3.21
C ILE A 602 15.96 0.86 -2.40
N ASP A 603 16.83 1.85 -2.24
CA ASP A 603 18.08 1.72 -1.51
C ASP A 603 17.89 2.07 -0.03
N SER A 604 17.12 3.13 0.24
CA SER A 604 16.78 3.65 1.57
C SER A 604 15.66 4.69 1.49
N LEU A 605 15.16 5.12 2.65
CA LEU A 605 14.13 6.13 2.74
C LEU A 605 14.34 7.00 3.99
N ALA A 606 13.90 8.24 3.94
CA ALA A 606 13.74 9.10 5.11
C ALA A 606 12.29 9.53 5.23
N VAL A 607 11.74 9.57 6.46
CA VAL A 607 10.38 10.05 6.70
C VAL A 607 10.37 11.20 7.67
N ALA A 608 9.67 12.28 7.35
CA ALA A 608 9.44 13.37 8.28
C ALA A 608 8.02 13.93 8.17
N PRO A 609 7.41 14.38 9.28
CA PRO A 609 6.12 15.06 9.24
C PRO A 609 6.21 16.38 8.45
N SER A 610 5.22 16.66 7.58
CA SER A 610 5.12 17.91 6.79
C SER A 610 5.09 19.18 7.64
N GLU A 611 4.46 19.11 8.81
CA GLU A 611 4.46 20.15 9.83
C GLU A 611 5.48 19.83 10.92
N GLY A 612 6.40 20.74 11.20
CA GLY A 612 7.33 20.59 12.31
C GLY A 612 6.59 20.46 13.65
N MET A 613 7.10 19.62 14.56
CA MET A 613 6.55 19.39 15.92
C MET A 613 6.41 20.67 16.79
N ALA A 614 6.80 21.85 16.28
CA ALA A 614 6.73 23.13 16.98
C ALA A 614 5.30 23.63 17.25
N SER A 615 4.25 23.00 16.71
CA SER A 615 2.85 23.42 16.91
C SER A 615 2.17 22.86 18.16
N ALA A 616 2.80 21.93 18.90
CA ALA A 616 2.25 21.37 20.15
C ALA A 616 1.98 22.42 21.26
N PHE A 617 2.40 23.68 21.07
CA PHE A 617 2.22 24.77 22.03
C PHE A 617 1.21 25.86 21.60
N TRP A 618 0.54 25.76 20.44
CA TRP A 618 -0.43 26.77 19.99
C TRP A 618 -1.83 26.18 19.74
N PRO A 619 -2.80 26.42 20.64
CA PRO A 619 -4.14 25.82 20.58
C PRO A 619 -5.12 26.64 19.72
N MET A 620 -4.71 27.15 18.55
CA MET A 620 -5.65 27.81 17.64
C MET A 620 -5.35 27.43 16.20
N GLY A 621 -6.21 26.56 15.67
CA GLY A 621 -6.12 26.03 14.31
C GLY A 621 -6.27 27.11 13.24
N LEU A 622 -5.74 26.78 12.06
CA LEU A 622 -6.28 27.02 10.73
C LEU A 622 -5.27 26.41 9.73
N GLY A 623 -5.71 25.38 8.98
CA GLY A 623 -5.00 24.83 7.82
C GLY A 623 -4.11 23.61 8.09
N ARG A 624 -4.72 22.45 8.40
CA ARG A 624 -4.06 21.14 8.48
C ARG A 624 -3.62 20.70 7.07
N GLU A 625 -2.31 20.72 6.79
CA GLU A 625 -1.75 19.81 5.79
C GLU A 625 -1.07 18.64 6.52
N ASP A 626 -1.92 17.71 6.95
CA ASP A 626 -1.58 16.48 7.66
C ASP A 626 -0.95 15.45 6.69
N SER A 627 0.35 15.54 6.42
CA SER A 627 1.07 14.53 5.64
C SER A 627 2.42 14.14 6.25
N TYR A 628 2.95 13.01 5.79
CA TYR A 628 4.34 12.61 5.92
C TYR A 628 5.03 12.87 4.58
N ILE A 629 6.23 13.42 4.64
CA ILE A 629 7.11 13.62 3.50
C ILE A 629 8.15 12.53 3.54
N PHE A 630 8.26 11.81 2.44
CA PHE A 630 9.24 10.77 2.21
C PHE A 630 10.28 11.29 1.24
N LEU A 631 11.53 10.93 1.49
CA LEU A 631 12.60 11.04 0.52
C LEU A 631 13.15 9.64 0.26
N VAL A 632 12.80 9.06 -0.90
CA VAL A 632 13.17 7.70 -1.25
C VAL A 632 14.45 7.73 -2.08
N ALA A 633 15.52 7.11 -1.59
CA ALA A 633 16.71 6.84 -2.38
C ALA A 633 16.45 5.61 -3.27
N ARG A 634 16.59 5.78 -4.57
CA ARG A 634 16.26 4.76 -5.58
C ARG A 634 17.39 4.63 -6.58
N SER A 635 17.74 3.40 -6.94
CA SER A 635 18.66 3.08 -8.03
C SER A 635 17.87 2.60 -9.25
N ARG A 636 18.16 3.17 -10.43
CA ARG A 636 17.70 2.65 -11.73
C ARG A 636 18.87 2.04 -12.48
N PHE A 637 18.78 0.76 -12.78
CA PHE A 637 19.81 0.07 -13.56
C PHE A 637 19.61 0.36 -15.04
N ARG A 638 20.68 0.77 -15.73
CA ARG A 638 20.68 1.05 -17.17
C ARG A 638 21.80 0.26 -17.83
N THR A 639 21.77 0.19 -19.16
CA THR A 639 22.86 -0.46 -19.92
C THR A 639 24.19 0.28 -19.80
N ASP A 640 24.17 1.58 -19.47
CA ASP A 640 25.32 2.47 -19.39
C ASP A 640 25.76 2.80 -17.95
N GLY A 641 25.08 2.26 -16.93
CA GLY A 641 25.44 2.49 -15.52
C GLY A 641 24.25 2.36 -14.57
N VAL A 642 24.44 2.84 -13.34
CA VAL A 642 23.39 2.97 -12.32
C VAL A 642 23.06 4.45 -12.15
N ASP A 643 21.77 4.79 -12.26
CA ASP A 643 21.27 6.14 -12.02
C ASP A 643 20.67 6.21 -10.61
N HIS A 644 21.32 6.93 -9.71
CA HIS A 644 20.88 7.11 -8.33
C HIS A 644 20.02 8.36 -8.20
N GLN A 645 18.82 8.20 -7.65
CA GLN A 645 17.81 9.26 -7.57
C GLN A 645 17.30 9.40 -6.14
N LEU A 646 16.96 10.64 -5.77
CA LEU A 646 16.21 10.95 -4.57
C LEU A 646 14.82 11.39 -5.00
N VAL A 647 13.80 10.59 -4.70
CA VAL A 647 12.43 10.82 -5.13
C VAL A 647 11.59 11.30 -3.95
N PRO A 648 11.17 12.57 -3.92
CA PRO A 648 10.29 13.06 -2.88
C PRO A 648 8.84 12.64 -3.17
N ILE A 649 8.20 12.02 -2.19
CA ILE A 649 6.78 11.64 -2.25
C ILE A 649 6.10 12.06 -0.94
N ARG A 650 4.78 12.21 -0.96
CA ARG A 650 3.98 12.49 0.24
C ARG A 650 3.03 11.37 0.53
N GLN A 651 2.75 11.16 1.79
CA GLN A 651 1.69 10.28 2.26
C GLN A 651 0.75 11.10 3.14
N PRO A 652 -0.55 11.21 2.81
CA PRO A 652 -1.54 11.77 3.73
C PRO A 652 -1.48 11.07 5.09
N ARG A 653 -1.58 11.80 6.20
CA ARG A 653 -1.55 11.18 7.53
C ARG A 653 -2.91 10.51 7.79
N PRO A 654 -2.93 9.22 8.14
CA PRO A 654 -4.12 8.55 8.65
C PRO A 654 -4.79 9.39 9.72
N SER A 655 -6.07 9.72 9.52
CA SER A 655 -6.88 10.40 10.50
C SER A 655 -6.83 9.58 11.78
N ASP A 656 -6.25 10.16 12.83
CA ASP A 656 -6.21 9.53 14.15
C ASP A 656 -7.64 9.53 14.70
N GLY A 657 -8.43 8.53 14.30
CA GLY A 657 -9.80 8.30 14.75
C GLY A 657 -9.91 8.11 16.25
#